data_AF-A0A9N9F9G7-F1
#
_entry.id   AF-A0A9N9F9G7-F1
#
_cell.length_a   1.000
_cell.length_b   1.000
_cell.length_c   1.000
_cell.angle_alpha   90.00
_cell.angle_beta   90.00
_cell.angle_gamma   90.00
#
_symmetry.space_group_name_H-M   'P 1'
#
loop_
_entity.id
_entity.type
_entity.pdbx_description
1 polymer ?
#
loop_
_entity_poly.entity_id
_entity_poly.type
_entity_poly.pdbx_seq_one_letter_code
_entity_poly.pdbx_strand_id
1 'polypeptide(L)'
;MDDLKLFCLVQGNAIAQAFPLSINRNENIGQLKKAIKAKKIPEFNFFDADRLKIWKVQIRADNDKEPNKLTLHNNDQLLASRKISSYFTDKPLDKHIHIVVKPPKLIHISLNLVLEVGLLNEGGSVEYLGRDRIYKATLRESCLCTKDGKYSSFIEFIRVARRLKPDETPIPYDFHSLRINNMTYQEVRDKIYKFVSYKYEDSLFIDHFSIPWDDDLENRLRQLHSEKDVVEIFWGRSLKEDEATWRVYVICRSISYLRKKRTETVMEDQMIRFRTIDEGLSNAEIRQRILLDSQSREIPKKLQKAFDEALDNELGQSFREMHYNLVGMSTGYKRIQKKLTKIPAIILYVRQKGILRRGCDKFPNQIRGYPVDVVEARSAIPYGYGVTSCQTYKNGVSLGSSIGITESQGTSGTLSAVVRDKKSEQTGILSCEHVCRFCESSTGMGVIIHQPSHKDLDNLIQKFDELGYANPAFKKILEDPHNISMINEVRQNSALACYERGMRRNFFSKVHQKNFGVDTAFCISKNSNRTLCPNKFAIPKDLFEKANLPEDTLGRATGLTLGKLVPIDSAISIDLTNESIKFAEEQGGQGQIPLRNNNDLIGYMKSPLIQEIDKKCQKCYPTVWFDRQLIFKFNYEDFRPGDSGASVMDKGGKALGILHALWITDNFRYAIASPYFAVFEALDVVEI
;
A
#
# COMPACT_ATOMS: atom_id res chain seq x y z
N MET A 1 -13.73 -23.14 49.57
CA MET A 1 -13.63 -22.70 48.16
C MET A 1 -14.78 -21.76 47.91
N ASP A 2 -14.51 -20.54 47.42
CA ASP A 2 -15.55 -19.54 47.12
C ASP A 2 -16.06 -19.77 45.69
N ASP A 3 -16.82 -20.86 45.53
CA ASP A 3 -17.34 -21.30 44.23
C ASP A 3 -18.63 -20.55 43.89
N LEU A 4 -18.66 -19.99 42.68
CA LEU A 4 -19.79 -19.28 42.10
C LEU A 4 -20.60 -20.21 41.22
N LYS A 5 -21.90 -20.32 41.48
CA LYS A 5 -22.84 -20.99 40.58
C LYS A 5 -23.42 -19.97 39.60
N LEU A 6 -23.19 -20.21 38.31
CA LEU A 6 -23.64 -19.36 37.21
C LEU A 6 -24.57 -20.16 36.30
N PHE A 7 -25.54 -19.47 35.70
CA PHE A 7 -26.41 -20.04 34.67
C PHE A 7 -26.04 -19.40 33.33
N CYS A 8 -25.69 -20.25 32.37
CA CYS A 8 -25.20 -19.85 31.07
C CYS A 8 -26.24 -20.18 30.01
N LEU A 9 -26.48 -19.26 29.08
CA LEU A 9 -27.36 -19.45 27.92
C LEU A 9 -26.55 -19.26 26.64
N VAL A 10 -26.67 -20.18 25.68
CA VAL A 10 -26.10 -19.98 24.34
C VAL A 10 -26.99 -19.01 23.58
N GLN A 11 -26.40 -17.98 22.95
CA GLN A 11 -27.15 -16.99 22.19
C GLN A 11 -27.92 -17.66 21.06
N GLY A 12 -29.23 -17.40 20.97
CA GLY A 12 -30.14 -18.02 20.00
C GLY A 12 -30.91 -19.24 20.53
N ASN A 13 -30.52 -19.78 21.69
CA ASN A 13 -31.23 -20.89 22.32
C ASN A 13 -32.39 -20.40 23.20
N ALA A 14 -33.40 -21.26 23.38
CA ALA A 14 -34.48 -21.01 24.33
C ALA A 14 -33.95 -20.96 25.78
N ILE A 15 -34.54 -20.13 26.64
CA ILE A 15 -34.12 -19.95 28.04
C ILE A 15 -34.14 -21.29 28.81
N ALA A 16 -35.08 -22.18 28.49
CA ALA A 16 -35.17 -23.54 29.03
C ALA A 16 -33.91 -24.40 28.77
N GLN A 17 -33.07 -24.02 27.80
CA GLN A 17 -31.82 -24.70 27.45
C GLN A 17 -30.59 -24.11 28.17
N ALA A 18 -30.80 -23.17 29.10
CA ALA A 18 -29.73 -22.68 29.95
C ALA A 18 -29.17 -23.79 30.83
N PHE A 19 -27.87 -23.72 31.10
CA PHE A 19 -27.15 -24.76 31.85
C PHE A 19 -26.39 -24.18 33.04
N PRO A 20 -26.32 -24.92 34.16
CA PRO A 20 -25.55 -24.50 35.32
C PRO A 20 -24.06 -24.78 35.14
N LEU A 21 -23.23 -23.90 35.70
CA LEU A 21 -21.79 -24.02 35.75
C LEU A 21 -21.27 -23.53 37.10
N SER A 22 -20.47 -24.35 37.78
CA SER A 22 -19.77 -23.97 39.01
C SER A 22 -18.32 -23.62 38.70
N ILE A 23 -17.83 -22.49 39.21
CA ILE A 23 -16.46 -22.04 39.00
C ILE A 23 -15.95 -21.23 40.19
N ASN A 24 -14.67 -21.38 40.54
CA ASN A 24 -14.04 -20.62 41.61
C ASN A 24 -13.96 -19.12 41.25
N ARG A 25 -14.41 -18.24 42.16
CA ARG A 25 -14.45 -16.77 41.93
C ARG A 25 -13.09 -16.14 41.67
N ASN A 26 -12.01 -16.76 42.14
CA ASN A 26 -10.65 -16.27 41.96
C ASN A 26 -10.04 -16.61 40.59
N GLU A 27 -10.69 -17.48 39.83
CA GLU A 27 -10.28 -17.82 38.47
C GLU A 27 -10.50 -16.65 37.50
N ASN A 28 -9.79 -16.70 36.38
CA ASN A 28 -9.96 -15.73 35.31
C ASN A 28 -11.08 -16.13 34.34
N ILE A 29 -11.55 -15.15 33.57
CA ILE A 29 -12.57 -15.36 32.53
C ILE A 29 -12.11 -16.38 31.47
N GLY A 30 -10.81 -16.50 31.21
CA GLY A 30 -10.27 -17.54 30.33
C GLY A 30 -10.58 -18.97 30.80
N GLN A 31 -10.48 -19.24 32.10
CA GLN A 31 -10.84 -20.55 32.68
C GLN A 31 -12.35 -20.78 32.65
N LEU A 32 -13.15 -19.73 32.85
CA LEU A 32 -14.60 -19.78 32.66
C LEU A 32 -14.98 -20.20 31.24
N LYS A 33 -14.31 -19.64 30.23
CA LYS A 33 -14.52 -20.05 28.83
C LYS A 33 -14.17 -21.52 28.61
N LYS A 34 -13.06 -22.02 29.19
CA LYS A 34 -12.67 -23.44 29.10
C LYS A 34 -13.71 -24.36 29.74
N ALA A 35 -14.23 -23.97 30.91
CA ALA A 35 -15.26 -24.73 31.61
C ALA A 35 -16.59 -24.75 30.83
N ILE A 36 -16.99 -23.61 30.24
CA ILE A 36 -18.14 -23.51 29.32
C ILE A 36 -17.96 -24.45 28.12
N LYS A 37 -16.78 -24.41 27.46
CA LYS A 37 -16.45 -25.29 26.34
C LYS A 37 -16.59 -26.76 26.72
N ALA A 38 -15.97 -27.18 27.82
CA ALA A 38 -16.03 -28.57 28.29
C ALA A 38 -17.48 -29.02 28.57
N LYS A 39 -18.32 -28.15 29.13
CA LYS A 39 -19.73 -28.44 29.43
C LYS A 39 -20.61 -28.59 28.18
N LYS A 40 -20.16 -28.07 27.05
CA LYS A 40 -20.87 -28.06 25.76
C LYS A 40 -20.21 -28.96 24.71
N ILE A 41 -19.37 -29.92 25.08
CA ILE A 41 -18.91 -30.96 24.15
C ILE A 41 -20.10 -31.92 23.84
N PRO A 42 -20.32 -32.34 22.58
CA PRO A 42 -19.49 -32.10 21.39
C PRO A 42 -19.74 -30.76 20.66
N GLU A 43 -20.81 -30.03 21.01
CA GLU A 43 -21.23 -28.77 20.38
C GLU A 43 -20.14 -27.69 20.32
N PHE A 44 -19.19 -27.64 21.26
CA PHE A 44 -18.11 -26.63 21.27
C PHE A 44 -16.70 -27.22 20.99
N ASN A 45 -16.61 -28.44 20.44
CA ASN A 45 -15.31 -29.12 20.30
C ASN A 45 -14.41 -28.54 19.18
N PHE A 46 -14.94 -27.71 18.30
CA PHE A 46 -14.32 -27.28 17.03
C PHE A 46 -13.68 -25.87 17.04
N PHE A 47 -13.52 -25.24 18.20
CA PHE A 47 -12.80 -23.98 18.37
C PHE A 47 -12.12 -23.94 19.74
N ASP A 48 -11.01 -23.21 19.87
CA ASP A 48 -10.38 -23.01 21.18
C ASP A 48 -11.25 -22.16 22.12
N ALA A 49 -11.15 -22.44 23.42
CA ALA A 49 -12.05 -21.85 24.40
C ALA A 49 -11.97 -20.31 24.44
N ASP A 50 -10.81 -19.75 24.16
CA ASP A 50 -10.57 -18.31 24.07
C ASP A 50 -11.45 -17.61 23.02
N ARG A 51 -11.89 -18.35 21.99
CA ARG A 51 -12.77 -17.88 20.90
C ARG A 51 -14.23 -17.68 21.32
N LEU A 52 -14.66 -18.18 22.47
CA LEU A 52 -15.98 -17.90 23.02
C LEU A 52 -16.12 -16.41 23.36
N LYS A 53 -17.15 -15.74 22.85
CA LYS A 53 -17.55 -14.42 23.34
C LYS A 53 -18.61 -14.62 24.42
N ILE A 54 -18.42 -14.00 25.59
CA ILE A 54 -19.34 -14.15 26.72
C ILE A 54 -19.62 -12.78 27.35
N TRP A 55 -20.85 -12.58 27.81
CA TRP A 55 -21.32 -11.34 28.43
C TRP A 55 -21.94 -11.66 29.78
N LYS A 56 -21.78 -10.75 30.75
CA LYS A 56 -22.57 -10.77 31.98
C LYS A 56 -23.95 -10.19 31.67
N VAL A 57 -24.99 -10.90 32.08
CA VAL A 57 -26.38 -10.48 31.94
C VAL A 57 -27.16 -10.74 33.23
N GLN A 58 -28.37 -10.19 33.32
CA GLN A 58 -29.35 -10.51 34.37
C GLN A 58 -30.72 -10.68 33.70
N ILE A 59 -31.02 -11.89 33.22
CA ILE A 59 -32.29 -12.20 32.54
C ILE A 59 -33.06 -13.16 33.41
N ARG A 60 -34.31 -12.83 33.77
CA ARG A 60 -35.14 -13.76 34.56
C ARG A 60 -35.46 -15.02 33.75
N ALA A 61 -35.35 -16.18 34.38
CA ALA A 61 -35.57 -17.47 33.73
C ALA A 61 -37.05 -17.75 33.38
N ASP A 62 -37.98 -16.98 33.95
CA ASP A 62 -39.44 -17.05 33.75
C ASP A 62 -39.96 -16.03 32.72
N ASN A 63 -39.06 -15.36 31.99
CA ASN A 63 -39.44 -14.31 31.06
C ASN A 63 -39.75 -14.89 29.67
N ASP A 64 -41.01 -14.86 29.26
CA ASP A 64 -41.47 -15.38 27.95
C ASP A 64 -41.09 -14.51 26.74
N LYS A 65 -40.40 -13.39 26.96
CA LYS A 65 -39.88 -12.54 25.89
C LYS A 65 -38.68 -13.22 25.22
N GLU A 66 -38.85 -13.56 23.94
CA GLU A 66 -37.87 -14.29 23.13
C GLU A 66 -36.42 -13.81 23.32
N PRO A 67 -35.47 -14.70 23.64
CA PRO A 67 -34.05 -14.36 23.82
C PRO A 67 -33.37 -13.83 22.54
N ASN A 68 -34.02 -13.95 21.38
CA ASN A 68 -33.48 -13.55 20.08
C ASN A 68 -33.39 -12.02 19.86
N LYS A 69 -33.93 -11.20 20.78
CA LYS A 69 -33.85 -9.72 20.71
C LYS A 69 -32.79 -9.08 21.63
N LEU A 70 -31.92 -9.87 22.29
CA LEU A 70 -30.85 -9.31 23.14
C LEU A 70 -29.76 -8.65 22.30
N THR A 71 -29.73 -7.32 22.27
CA THR A 71 -28.63 -6.53 21.70
C THR A 71 -27.41 -6.62 22.62
N LEU A 72 -26.37 -7.33 22.18
CA LEU A 72 -25.11 -7.48 22.91
C LEU A 72 -24.02 -6.67 22.19
N HIS A 73 -23.48 -5.64 22.84
CA HIS A 73 -22.40 -4.83 22.28
C HIS A 73 -21.03 -5.48 22.54
N ASN A 74 -20.11 -5.38 21.58
CA ASN A 74 -18.77 -5.98 21.71
C ASN A 74 -17.94 -5.37 22.86
N ASN A 75 -18.19 -4.11 23.22
CA ASN A 75 -17.47 -3.43 24.31
C ASN A 75 -17.83 -3.97 25.70
N ASP A 76 -18.97 -4.66 25.83
CA ASP A 76 -19.45 -5.22 27.10
C ASP A 76 -19.00 -6.68 27.32
N GLN A 77 -18.15 -7.20 26.42
CA GLN A 77 -17.64 -8.56 26.51
C GLN A 77 -16.75 -8.74 27.73
N LEU A 78 -16.90 -9.87 28.43
CA LEU A 78 -16.01 -10.22 29.54
C LEU A 78 -14.59 -10.51 29.03
N LEU A 79 -13.63 -9.72 29.52
CA LEU A 79 -12.22 -9.81 29.16
C LEU A 79 -11.55 -11.02 29.83
N ALA A 80 -10.90 -11.88 29.04
CA ALA A 80 -10.26 -13.13 29.47
C ALA A 80 -9.22 -12.94 30.59
N SER A 81 -8.51 -11.81 30.59
CA SER A 81 -7.45 -11.48 31.56
C SER A 81 -7.97 -11.05 32.93
N ARG A 82 -9.25 -10.73 33.08
CA ARG A 82 -9.84 -10.29 34.35
C ARG A 82 -10.35 -11.48 35.16
N LYS A 83 -10.35 -11.32 36.49
CA LYS A 83 -10.91 -12.31 37.43
C LYS A 83 -12.44 -12.32 37.37
N ILE A 84 -13.05 -13.47 37.61
CA ILE A 84 -14.52 -13.61 37.67
C ILE A 84 -15.10 -12.71 38.76
N SER A 85 -14.45 -12.65 39.92
CA SER A 85 -14.83 -11.76 41.03
C SER A 85 -14.89 -10.27 40.68
N SER A 86 -14.14 -9.82 39.66
CA SER A 86 -14.20 -8.42 39.21
C SER A 86 -15.51 -8.05 38.49
N TYR A 87 -16.23 -9.05 37.96
CA TYR A 87 -17.51 -8.85 37.30
C TYR A 87 -18.70 -9.28 38.18
N PHE A 88 -18.48 -10.23 39.08
CA PHE A 88 -19.49 -10.74 40.01
C PHE A 88 -19.09 -10.41 41.45
N THR A 89 -19.08 -9.11 41.77
CA THR A 89 -18.83 -8.58 43.12
C THR A 89 -19.86 -9.11 44.11
N ASP A 90 -21.13 -9.02 43.74
CA ASP A 90 -22.26 -9.49 44.52
C ASP A 90 -22.65 -10.93 44.16
N LYS A 91 -23.45 -11.56 45.03
CA LYS A 91 -23.99 -12.89 44.78
C LYS A 91 -24.93 -12.82 43.55
N PRO A 92 -24.74 -13.69 42.53
CA PRO A 92 -25.62 -13.74 41.37
C PRO A 92 -27.06 -14.04 41.78
N LEU A 93 -28.03 -13.40 41.12
CA LEU A 93 -29.45 -13.50 41.47
C LEU A 93 -30.00 -14.89 41.17
N ASP A 94 -30.73 -15.47 42.12
CA ASP A 94 -31.37 -16.76 41.88
C ASP A 94 -32.42 -16.67 40.77
N LYS A 95 -32.64 -17.77 40.03
CA LYS A 95 -33.56 -17.86 38.88
C LYS A 95 -33.27 -16.87 37.73
N HIS A 96 -32.02 -16.47 37.55
CA HIS A 96 -31.59 -15.65 36.41
C HIS A 96 -30.53 -16.35 35.56
N ILE A 97 -30.51 -16.02 34.27
CA ILE A 97 -29.36 -16.22 33.40
C ILE A 97 -28.32 -15.15 33.75
N HIS A 98 -27.10 -15.61 33.96
CA HIS A 98 -25.97 -14.82 34.41
C HIS A 98 -24.98 -14.53 33.28
N ILE A 99 -24.88 -15.46 32.34
CA ILE A 99 -23.95 -15.38 31.22
C ILE A 99 -24.68 -15.72 29.93
N VAL A 100 -24.54 -14.86 28.92
CA VAL A 100 -24.82 -15.25 27.53
C VAL A 100 -23.52 -15.63 26.85
N VAL A 101 -23.53 -16.76 26.17
CA VAL A 101 -22.41 -17.34 25.44
C VAL A 101 -22.70 -17.27 23.96
N LYS A 102 -21.86 -16.55 23.21
CA LYS A 102 -21.86 -16.57 21.75
C LYS A 102 -20.67 -17.40 21.29
N PRO A 103 -20.90 -18.59 20.71
CA PRO A 103 -19.83 -19.30 20.04
C PRO A 103 -19.34 -18.46 18.85
N PRO A 104 -18.08 -18.65 18.39
CA PRO A 104 -17.70 -18.14 17.09
C PRO A 104 -18.69 -18.68 16.07
N LYS A 105 -19.21 -17.81 15.19
CA LYS A 105 -20.10 -18.26 14.13
C LYS A 105 -19.33 -19.35 13.34
N LEU A 106 -19.95 -20.51 13.19
CA LEU A 106 -19.39 -21.60 12.41
C LEU A 106 -19.37 -21.19 10.94
N ILE A 107 -18.17 -21.00 10.39
CA ILE A 107 -17.98 -20.65 8.99
C ILE A 107 -18.08 -21.94 8.19
N HIS A 108 -19.11 -22.04 7.36
CA HIS A 108 -19.27 -23.14 6.43
C HIS A 108 -18.45 -22.88 5.18
N ILE A 109 -17.54 -23.79 4.85
CA ILE A 109 -16.81 -23.78 3.58
C ILE A 109 -17.83 -23.88 2.44
N SER A 110 -17.83 -22.92 1.51
CA SER A 110 -18.69 -22.93 0.32
C SER A 110 -18.06 -23.73 -0.83
N LEU A 111 -18.87 -24.21 -1.77
CA LEU A 111 -18.38 -24.92 -2.95
C LEU A 111 -17.43 -24.01 -3.75
N ASN A 112 -17.83 -22.77 -4.02
CA ASN A 112 -17.01 -21.79 -4.74
C ASN A 112 -15.64 -21.59 -4.10
N LEU A 113 -15.56 -21.46 -2.77
CA LEU A 113 -14.28 -21.26 -2.10
C LEU A 113 -13.32 -22.44 -2.32
N VAL A 114 -13.83 -23.68 -2.29
CA VAL A 114 -13.03 -24.89 -2.52
C VAL A 114 -12.53 -24.95 -3.97
N LEU A 115 -13.34 -24.50 -4.93
CA LEU A 115 -12.93 -24.36 -6.33
C LEU A 115 -11.84 -23.29 -6.49
N GLU A 116 -12.05 -22.12 -5.91
CA GLU A 116 -11.12 -20.98 -5.99
C GLU A 116 -9.76 -21.30 -5.36
N VAL A 117 -9.72 -22.02 -4.23
CA VAL A 117 -8.46 -22.43 -3.60
C VAL A 117 -7.82 -23.68 -4.23
N GLY A 118 -8.42 -24.22 -5.30
CA GLY A 118 -7.89 -25.36 -6.06
C GLY A 118 -7.93 -26.70 -5.32
N LEU A 119 -8.74 -26.81 -4.25
CA LEU A 119 -8.91 -28.06 -3.50
C LEU A 119 -9.89 -29.02 -4.17
N LEU A 120 -10.71 -28.52 -5.10
CA LEU A 120 -11.60 -29.29 -5.97
C LEU A 120 -11.55 -28.71 -7.39
N ASN A 121 -11.21 -29.54 -8.37
CA ASN A 121 -11.11 -29.17 -9.78
C ASN A 121 -12.10 -30.00 -10.62
N GLU A 122 -12.25 -29.68 -11.91
CA GLU A 122 -13.11 -30.42 -12.82
C GLU A 122 -12.80 -31.92 -12.80
N GLY A 123 -13.85 -32.76 -12.67
CA GLY A 123 -13.70 -34.20 -12.47
C GLY A 123 -13.39 -34.64 -11.04
N GLY A 124 -13.17 -33.71 -10.11
CA GLY A 124 -12.95 -33.98 -8.68
C GLY A 124 -14.19 -34.52 -7.98
N SER A 125 -14.00 -35.28 -6.90
CA SER A 125 -15.07 -35.98 -6.20
C SER A 125 -15.46 -35.31 -4.89
N VAL A 126 -16.77 -35.19 -4.66
CA VAL A 126 -17.34 -34.79 -3.36
C VAL A 126 -18.23 -35.91 -2.85
N GLU A 127 -18.01 -36.32 -1.60
CA GLU A 127 -18.79 -37.36 -0.94
C GLU A 127 -19.46 -36.80 0.30
N TYR A 128 -20.66 -37.26 0.61
CA TYR A 128 -21.35 -37.02 1.88
C TYR A 128 -21.53 -38.36 2.60
N LEU A 129 -20.95 -38.48 3.79
CA LEU A 129 -21.05 -39.65 4.65
C LEU A 129 -22.35 -39.59 5.48
N GLY A 130 -23.43 -40.16 4.93
CA GLY A 130 -24.69 -40.36 5.65
C GLY A 130 -24.61 -41.55 6.61
N ARG A 131 -25.65 -41.72 7.45
CA ARG A 131 -25.73 -42.84 8.41
C ARG A 131 -25.76 -44.21 7.72
N ASP A 132 -26.48 -44.33 6.61
CA ASP A 132 -26.74 -45.62 5.96
C ASP A 132 -26.14 -45.74 4.55
N ARG A 133 -25.62 -44.63 3.98
CA ARG A 133 -25.09 -44.59 2.62
C ARG A 133 -24.14 -43.42 2.40
N ILE A 134 -23.19 -43.60 1.48
CA ILE A 134 -22.32 -42.52 0.98
C ILE A 134 -22.95 -41.94 -0.28
N TYR A 135 -23.21 -40.63 -0.28
CA TYR A 135 -23.72 -39.92 -1.44
C TYR A 135 -22.55 -39.28 -2.19
N LYS A 136 -22.35 -39.60 -3.47
CA LYS A 136 -21.18 -39.15 -4.25
C LYS A 136 -21.59 -38.25 -5.40
N ALA A 137 -20.85 -37.17 -5.57
CA ALA A 137 -20.93 -36.27 -6.71
C ALA A 137 -19.55 -36.06 -7.34
N THR A 138 -19.56 -35.72 -8.63
CA THR A 138 -18.38 -35.30 -9.38
C THR A 138 -18.58 -33.86 -9.82
N LEU A 139 -17.55 -33.03 -9.70
CA LEU A 139 -17.61 -31.67 -10.22
C LEU A 139 -17.65 -31.70 -11.75
N ARG A 140 -18.70 -31.12 -12.32
CA ARG A 140 -18.80 -30.83 -13.76
C ARG A 140 -19.43 -29.46 -13.99
N GLU A 141 -18.82 -28.66 -14.85
CA GLU A 141 -19.32 -27.31 -15.21
C GLU A 141 -19.62 -26.46 -13.96
N SER A 142 -18.69 -26.46 -13.00
CA SER A 142 -18.81 -25.74 -11.71
C SER A 142 -19.94 -26.18 -10.78
N CYS A 143 -20.61 -27.32 -11.05
CA CYS A 143 -21.63 -27.88 -10.15
C CYS A 143 -21.29 -29.31 -9.74
N LEU A 144 -21.83 -29.73 -8.60
CA LEU A 144 -21.75 -31.10 -8.13
C LEU A 144 -22.81 -31.94 -8.84
N CYS A 145 -22.38 -32.83 -9.72
CA CYS A 145 -23.25 -33.70 -10.50
C CYS A 145 -23.32 -35.10 -9.89
N THR A 146 -24.53 -35.60 -9.74
CA THR A 146 -24.85 -36.98 -9.33
C THR A 146 -25.68 -37.65 -10.42
N LYS A 147 -26.03 -38.93 -10.24
CA LYS A 147 -27.00 -39.59 -11.12
C LYS A 147 -28.40 -38.98 -11.04
N ASP A 148 -28.71 -38.32 -9.92
CA ASP A 148 -30.06 -37.86 -9.58
C ASP A 148 -30.25 -36.34 -9.75
N GLY A 149 -29.19 -35.59 -10.08
CA GLY A 149 -29.27 -34.13 -10.21
C GLY A 149 -27.93 -33.40 -10.18
N LYS A 150 -28.00 -32.08 -10.44
CA LYS A 150 -26.89 -31.11 -10.45
C LYS A 150 -27.12 -30.09 -9.33
N TYR A 151 -26.09 -29.84 -8.52
CA TYR A 151 -26.18 -28.97 -7.34
C TYR A 151 -25.15 -27.85 -7.41
N SER A 152 -25.59 -26.62 -7.21
CA SER A 152 -24.76 -25.40 -7.29
C SER A 152 -24.01 -25.10 -5.99
N SER A 153 -24.34 -25.79 -4.89
CA SER A 153 -23.72 -25.57 -3.58
C SER A 153 -23.66 -26.84 -2.73
N PHE A 154 -22.79 -26.83 -1.72
CA PHE A 154 -22.79 -27.88 -0.70
C PHE A 154 -24.11 -27.92 0.09
N ILE A 155 -24.81 -26.80 0.25
CA ILE A 155 -26.10 -26.75 0.94
C ILE A 155 -27.13 -27.59 0.18
N GLU A 156 -27.28 -27.35 -1.13
CA GLU A 156 -28.20 -28.12 -1.97
C GLU A 156 -27.84 -29.61 -1.98
N PHE A 157 -26.56 -29.91 -2.15
CA PHE A 157 -26.05 -31.27 -2.14
C PHE A 157 -26.34 -32.00 -0.82
N ILE A 158 -26.10 -31.35 0.32
CA ILE A 158 -26.36 -31.90 1.66
C ILE A 158 -27.87 -32.06 1.89
N ARG A 159 -28.70 -31.09 1.51
CA ARG A 159 -30.17 -31.18 1.64
C ARG A 159 -30.70 -32.45 0.99
N VAL A 160 -30.26 -32.75 -0.23
CA VAL A 160 -30.67 -33.97 -0.93
C VAL A 160 -30.07 -35.22 -0.29
N ALA A 161 -28.78 -35.19 0.08
CA ALA A 161 -28.13 -36.32 0.74
C ALA A 161 -28.84 -36.72 2.05
N ARG A 162 -29.30 -35.73 2.83
CA ARG A 162 -29.99 -35.88 4.11
C ARG A 162 -31.52 -36.01 4.01
N ARG A 163 -32.10 -35.81 2.82
CA ARG A 163 -33.57 -35.74 2.60
C ARG A 163 -34.26 -34.68 3.46
N LEU A 164 -33.64 -33.50 3.57
CA LEU A 164 -34.23 -32.35 4.27
C LEU A 164 -35.35 -31.72 3.43
N LYS A 165 -36.25 -30.97 4.09
CA LYS A 165 -37.28 -30.20 3.37
C LYS A 165 -36.62 -29.05 2.56
N PRO A 166 -37.25 -28.56 1.47
CA PRO A 166 -36.66 -27.54 0.61
C PRO A 166 -36.25 -26.23 1.32
N ASP A 167 -37.01 -25.86 2.34
CA ASP A 167 -36.84 -24.68 3.21
C ASP A 167 -35.93 -24.93 4.41
N GLU A 168 -35.56 -26.17 4.68
CA GLU A 168 -34.71 -26.56 5.80
C GLU A 168 -33.23 -26.35 5.46
N THR A 169 -32.50 -25.65 6.34
CA THR A 169 -31.07 -25.41 6.19
C THR A 169 -30.26 -26.50 6.90
N PRO A 170 -29.24 -27.09 6.25
CA PRO A 170 -28.37 -28.04 6.92
C PRO A 170 -27.70 -27.40 8.14
N ILE A 171 -27.65 -28.14 9.24
CA ILE A 171 -27.01 -27.69 10.46
C ILE A 171 -25.48 -27.81 10.33
N PRO A 172 -24.69 -27.06 11.10
CA PRO A 172 -23.22 -27.09 11.00
C PRO A 172 -22.56 -28.46 11.09
N TYR A 173 -23.15 -29.38 11.84
CA TYR A 173 -22.66 -30.75 11.92
C TYR A 173 -22.71 -31.48 10.56
N ASP A 174 -23.67 -31.16 9.70
CA ASP A 174 -23.87 -31.86 8.44
C ASP A 174 -22.69 -31.70 7.50
N PHE A 175 -22.05 -30.53 7.51
CA PHE A 175 -20.91 -30.26 6.63
C PHE A 175 -19.68 -31.10 6.97
N HIS A 176 -19.56 -31.56 8.22
CA HIS A 176 -18.43 -32.40 8.65
C HIS A 176 -18.45 -33.79 8.02
N SER A 177 -19.61 -34.24 7.56
CA SER A 177 -19.76 -35.47 6.78
C SER A 177 -19.28 -35.35 5.33
N LEU A 178 -18.88 -34.16 4.87
CA LEU A 178 -18.31 -33.99 3.55
C LEU A 178 -16.88 -34.52 3.46
N ARG A 179 -16.57 -35.19 2.35
CA ARG A 179 -15.21 -35.43 1.87
C ARG A 179 -15.03 -34.81 0.49
N ILE A 180 -13.90 -34.16 0.28
CA ILE A 180 -13.55 -33.49 -0.98
C ILE A 180 -12.21 -34.06 -1.42
N ASN A 181 -12.16 -34.75 -2.56
CA ASN A 181 -10.95 -35.45 -3.03
C ASN A 181 -10.28 -36.28 -1.91
N ASN A 182 -11.09 -37.08 -1.20
CA ASN A 182 -10.73 -37.88 -0.02
C ASN A 182 -10.31 -37.12 1.25
N MET A 183 -10.09 -35.80 1.18
CA MET A 183 -9.86 -34.98 2.35
C MET A 183 -11.15 -34.85 3.15
N THR A 184 -11.04 -34.98 4.46
CA THR A 184 -12.12 -34.67 5.39
C THR A 184 -12.47 -33.17 5.33
N TYR A 185 -13.69 -32.82 5.72
CA TYR A 185 -14.09 -31.42 5.85
C TYR A 185 -13.11 -30.61 6.71
N GLN A 186 -12.56 -31.21 7.77
CA GLN A 186 -11.57 -30.58 8.63
C GLN A 186 -10.22 -30.36 7.95
N GLU A 187 -9.72 -31.31 7.16
CA GLU A 187 -8.46 -31.11 6.41
C GLU A 187 -8.59 -30.05 5.33
N VAL A 188 -9.74 -30.01 4.64
CA VAL A 188 -10.07 -28.95 3.66
C VAL A 188 -10.11 -27.61 4.37
N ARG A 189 -10.79 -27.57 5.54
CA ARG A 189 -10.82 -26.41 6.42
C ARG A 189 -9.40 -25.95 6.73
N ASP A 190 -8.58 -26.79 7.34
CA ASP A 190 -7.22 -26.43 7.78
C ASP A 190 -6.33 -25.99 6.62
N LYS A 191 -6.49 -26.58 5.42
CA LYS A 191 -5.80 -26.14 4.20
C LYS A 191 -6.25 -24.75 3.77
N ILE A 192 -7.55 -24.46 3.78
CA ILE A 192 -8.09 -23.13 3.51
C ILE A 192 -7.59 -22.13 4.58
N TYR A 193 -7.58 -22.49 5.86
CA TYR A 193 -7.09 -21.62 6.93
C TYR A 193 -5.59 -21.31 6.82
N LYS A 194 -4.76 -22.28 6.38
CA LYS A 194 -3.35 -22.04 6.05
C LYS A 194 -3.20 -21.15 4.81
N PHE A 195 -4.11 -21.30 3.84
CA PHE A 195 -4.13 -20.50 2.62
C PHE A 195 -4.57 -19.05 2.86
N VAL A 196 -5.43 -18.76 3.85
CA VAL A 196 -6.01 -17.42 4.07
C VAL A 196 -5.26 -16.54 5.10
N SER A 197 -4.11 -16.98 5.65
CA SER A 197 -3.34 -16.30 6.71
C SER A 197 -4.08 -16.15 8.05
N TYR A 198 -3.43 -16.58 9.13
CA TYR A 198 -3.97 -16.78 10.48
C TYR A 198 -4.48 -15.50 11.20
N LYS A 199 -4.44 -14.31 10.58
CA LYS A 199 -4.75 -13.03 11.24
C LYS A 199 -6.20 -12.51 11.09
N TYR A 200 -7.06 -13.20 10.34
CA TYR A 200 -8.33 -12.62 9.88
C TYR A 200 -9.59 -13.38 10.33
N GLU A 201 -9.66 -13.84 11.58
CA GLU A 201 -10.84 -14.60 12.05
C GLU A 201 -12.13 -13.77 12.18
N ASP A 202 -12.06 -12.44 12.35
CA ASP A 202 -13.25 -11.58 12.26
C ASP A 202 -13.59 -11.19 10.79
N SER A 203 -12.77 -11.59 9.82
CA SER A 203 -12.91 -11.29 8.38
C SER A 203 -13.11 -12.55 7.51
N LEU A 204 -13.10 -13.73 8.10
CA LEU A 204 -13.31 -15.02 7.43
C LEU A 204 -14.79 -15.40 7.24
N PHE A 205 -15.68 -14.46 7.52
CA PHE A 205 -17.02 -14.40 6.94
C PHE A 205 -16.90 -13.71 5.58
N ILE A 206 -17.07 -14.42 4.46
CA ILE A 206 -18.40 -14.67 3.88
C ILE A 206 -19.55 -14.51 4.91
N ASP A 207 -19.76 -13.28 5.37
CA ASP A 207 -21.09 -12.74 5.62
C ASP A 207 -21.19 -11.77 4.45
N HIS A 208 -21.95 -12.14 3.43
CA HIS A 208 -22.41 -11.22 2.40
C HIS A 208 -21.48 -10.02 2.13
N PHE A 209 -20.33 -10.24 1.50
CA PHE A 209 -20.04 -9.38 0.37
C PHE A 209 -21.00 -9.79 -0.75
N SER A 210 -22.30 -9.60 -0.52
CA SER A 210 -23.21 -9.14 -1.55
C SER A 210 -22.75 -7.71 -1.84
N ILE A 211 -21.51 -7.56 -2.33
CA ILE A 211 -21.16 -6.40 -3.11
C ILE A 211 -22.15 -6.53 -4.24
N PRO A 212 -23.16 -5.66 -4.30
CA PRO A 212 -24.08 -5.72 -5.40
C PRO A 212 -23.18 -5.44 -6.61
N TRP A 213 -23.05 -6.47 -7.44
CA TRP A 213 -22.15 -6.51 -8.56
C TRP A 213 -22.95 -6.95 -9.75
N ASP A 214 -23.02 -6.08 -10.73
CA ASP A 214 -23.68 -6.30 -12.00
C ASP A 214 -22.79 -5.81 -13.15
N ASP A 215 -23.31 -5.98 -14.36
CA ASP A 215 -22.62 -5.56 -15.57
C ASP A 215 -22.52 -4.03 -15.68
N ASP A 216 -23.47 -3.26 -15.12
CA ASP A 216 -23.46 -1.79 -15.19
C ASP A 216 -22.35 -1.20 -14.32
N LEU A 217 -22.20 -1.68 -13.09
CA LEU A 217 -21.09 -1.32 -12.21
C LEU A 217 -19.77 -1.72 -12.83
N GLU A 218 -19.66 -2.95 -13.33
CA GLU A 218 -18.43 -3.41 -13.96
C GLU A 218 -18.03 -2.53 -15.15
N ASN A 219 -18.96 -2.27 -16.05
CA ASN A 219 -18.76 -1.41 -17.21
C ASN A 219 -18.34 0.01 -16.78
N ARG A 220 -19.00 0.55 -15.74
CA ARG A 220 -18.66 1.87 -15.20
C ARG A 220 -17.27 1.90 -14.58
N LEU A 221 -16.88 0.87 -13.82
CA LEU A 221 -15.53 0.76 -13.25
C LEU A 221 -14.45 0.64 -14.33
N ARG A 222 -14.71 -0.13 -15.41
CA ARG A 222 -13.80 -0.22 -16.57
C ARG A 222 -13.64 1.13 -17.26
N GLN A 223 -14.73 1.88 -17.42
CA GLN A 223 -14.70 3.24 -17.97
C GLN A 223 -13.86 4.16 -17.08
N LEU A 224 -14.16 4.22 -15.79
CA LEU A 224 -13.46 5.05 -14.81
C LEU A 224 -11.97 4.72 -14.73
N HIS A 225 -11.60 3.44 -14.77
CA HIS A 225 -10.20 3.01 -14.74
C HIS A 225 -9.39 3.51 -15.94
N SER A 226 -10.07 3.70 -17.07
CA SER A 226 -9.51 4.19 -18.32
C SER A 226 -9.47 5.72 -18.39
N GLU A 227 -10.06 6.43 -17.41
CA GLU A 227 -10.03 7.90 -17.36
C GLU A 227 -8.67 8.41 -16.86
N LYS A 228 -8.08 9.37 -17.58
CA LYS A 228 -6.76 9.96 -17.28
C LYS A 228 -6.65 10.59 -15.89
N ASP A 229 -7.76 11.11 -15.37
CA ASP A 229 -7.80 11.80 -14.08
C ASP A 229 -7.99 10.85 -12.89
N VAL A 230 -8.35 9.58 -13.12
CA VAL A 230 -8.56 8.59 -12.06
C VAL A 230 -7.21 7.98 -11.65
N VAL A 231 -6.84 8.23 -10.40
CA VAL A 231 -5.61 7.74 -9.78
C VAL A 231 -5.79 6.31 -9.29
N GLU A 232 -6.89 6.04 -8.59
CA GLU A 232 -7.11 4.79 -7.88
C GLU A 232 -8.60 4.51 -7.70
N ILE A 233 -8.98 3.23 -7.74
CA ILE A 233 -10.31 2.74 -7.45
C ILE A 233 -10.20 1.66 -6.39
N PHE A 234 -11.00 1.70 -5.33
CA PHE A 234 -10.98 0.68 -4.29
C PHE A 234 -12.30 0.54 -3.54
N TRP A 235 -12.51 -0.61 -2.91
CA TRP A 235 -13.58 -0.80 -1.93
C TRP A 235 -13.17 -0.26 -0.56
N GLY A 236 -14.01 0.59 0.03
CA GLY A 236 -13.75 1.21 1.31
C GLY A 236 -14.98 1.28 2.21
N ARG A 237 -14.72 1.37 3.52
CA ARG A 237 -15.72 1.62 4.56
C ARG A 237 -15.32 2.84 5.38
N SER A 238 -16.26 3.76 5.61
CA SER A 238 -16.03 4.94 6.44
C SER A 238 -15.82 4.54 7.91
N LEU A 239 -14.81 5.12 8.56
CA LEU A 239 -14.54 4.94 9.99
C LEU A 239 -15.23 6.02 10.86
N LYS A 240 -15.82 7.06 10.25
CA LYS A 240 -16.36 8.22 10.98
C LYS A 240 -17.85 8.09 11.37
N GLU A 241 -18.60 7.19 10.73
CA GLU A 241 -20.06 7.20 10.77
C GLU A 241 -20.67 5.89 11.30
N ASP A 242 -19.87 4.98 11.85
CA ASP A 242 -20.28 3.58 12.14
C ASP A 242 -21.00 2.88 10.96
N GLU A 243 -20.91 3.44 9.74
CA GLU A 243 -21.42 2.84 8.51
C GLU A 243 -20.73 1.49 8.32
N ALA A 244 -21.52 0.41 8.36
CA ALA A 244 -21.05 -0.93 8.03
C ALA A 244 -20.92 -1.14 6.51
N THR A 245 -21.49 -0.23 5.71
CA THR A 245 -21.63 -0.38 4.25
C THR A 245 -20.32 -0.14 3.52
N TRP A 246 -19.94 -1.13 2.71
CA TRP A 246 -18.85 -1.00 1.75
C TRP A 246 -19.30 -0.22 0.53
N ARG A 247 -18.45 0.70 0.06
CA ARG A 247 -18.69 1.49 -1.16
C ARG A 247 -17.45 1.53 -2.03
N VAL A 248 -17.64 1.76 -3.32
CA VAL A 248 -16.52 2.05 -4.22
C VAL A 248 -16.07 3.49 -4.00
N TYR A 249 -14.77 3.68 -3.82
CA TYR A 249 -14.12 4.97 -3.81
C TYR A 249 -13.29 5.12 -5.08
N VAL A 250 -13.41 6.28 -5.71
CA VAL A 250 -12.64 6.67 -6.89
C VAL A 250 -11.85 7.93 -6.55
N ILE A 251 -10.54 7.86 -6.67
CA ILE A 251 -9.62 8.95 -6.36
C ILE A 251 -9.24 9.65 -7.66
N CYS A 252 -9.51 10.94 -7.74
CA CYS A 252 -9.25 11.76 -8.92
C CYS A 252 -8.16 12.81 -8.67
N ARG A 253 -7.46 13.25 -9.72
CA ARG A 253 -6.44 14.31 -9.61
C ARG A 253 -7.04 15.72 -9.51
N SER A 254 -8.11 16.01 -10.25
CA SER A 254 -8.65 17.37 -10.39
C SER A 254 -10.07 17.54 -9.84
N ILE A 255 -10.34 18.73 -9.30
CA ILE A 255 -11.67 19.21 -8.89
C ILE A 255 -12.62 19.33 -10.09
N SER A 256 -12.11 19.52 -11.32
CA SER A 256 -12.95 19.65 -12.52
C SER A 256 -13.83 18.42 -12.76
N TYR A 257 -13.41 17.22 -12.34
CA TYR A 257 -14.24 16.02 -12.33
C TYR A 257 -15.36 16.10 -11.27
N LEU A 258 -15.02 16.53 -10.06
CA LEU A 258 -15.94 16.67 -8.93
C LEU A 258 -17.02 17.74 -9.12
N ARG A 259 -16.85 18.67 -10.07
CA ARG A 259 -17.88 19.67 -10.41
C ARG A 259 -19.17 19.04 -10.93
N LYS A 260 -19.18 17.75 -11.28
CA LYS A 260 -20.38 17.03 -11.77
C LYS A 260 -21.12 16.21 -10.70
N LYS A 261 -20.46 15.58 -9.70
CA LYS A 261 -21.08 14.82 -8.58
C LYS A 261 -20.02 14.33 -7.58
N ARG A 262 -20.26 14.42 -6.25
CA ARG A 262 -19.43 13.77 -5.20
C ARG A 262 -19.76 12.28 -5.00
N THR A 263 -20.96 11.91 -5.42
CA THR A 263 -21.48 10.55 -5.36
C THR A 263 -22.21 10.25 -6.65
N GLU A 264 -22.01 9.06 -7.18
CA GLU A 264 -22.75 8.53 -8.32
C GLU A 264 -23.47 7.26 -7.87
N THR A 265 -24.79 7.29 -7.98
CA THR A 265 -25.62 6.11 -7.78
C THR A 265 -25.67 5.37 -9.09
N VAL A 266 -25.16 4.13 -9.11
CA VAL A 266 -25.30 3.23 -10.26
C VAL A 266 -26.64 2.49 -10.14
N MET A 267 -27.02 2.07 -8.92
CA MET A 267 -28.31 1.45 -8.55
C MET A 267 -28.72 1.78 -7.10
N GLU A 268 -29.94 1.41 -6.67
CA GLU A 268 -30.52 1.75 -5.34
C GLU A 268 -29.58 1.47 -4.15
N ASP A 269 -28.74 0.44 -4.24
CA ASP A 269 -27.77 0.02 -3.21
C ASP A 269 -26.29 0.16 -3.62
N GLN A 270 -26.00 0.60 -4.84
CA GLN A 270 -24.65 0.76 -5.36
C GLN A 270 -24.27 2.23 -5.58
N MET A 271 -23.37 2.72 -4.73
CA MET A 271 -22.91 4.11 -4.75
C MET A 271 -21.38 4.19 -4.89
N ILE A 272 -20.93 4.92 -5.89
CA ILE A 272 -19.54 5.31 -6.11
C ILE A 272 -19.31 6.67 -5.45
N ARG A 273 -18.27 6.77 -4.62
CA ARG A 273 -17.83 8.00 -3.97
C ARG A 273 -16.57 8.53 -4.65
N PHE A 274 -16.63 9.79 -5.09
CA PHE A 274 -15.47 10.45 -5.69
C PHE A 274 -14.80 11.34 -4.66
N ARG A 275 -13.47 11.31 -4.66
CA ARG A 275 -12.63 12.21 -3.85
C ARG A 275 -11.45 12.68 -4.68
N THR A 276 -10.94 13.87 -4.41
CA THR A 276 -9.65 14.26 -4.97
C THR A 276 -8.49 13.72 -4.15
N ILE A 277 -7.33 13.60 -4.78
CA ILE A 277 -6.06 13.37 -4.11
C ILE A 277 -5.71 14.47 -3.09
N ASP A 278 -6.35 15.63 -3.20
CA ASP A 278 -6.14 16.83 -2.36
C ASP A 278 -7.16 17.04 -1.25
N GLU A 279 -8.23 16.26 -1.24
CA GLU A 279 -9.19 16.27 -0.16
C GLU A 279 -8.54 15.77 1.14
N GLY A 280 -8.18 16.71 2.01
CA GLY A 280 -7.47 16.45 3.28
C GLY A 280 -6.15 17.21 3.41
N LEU A 281 -5.52 17.57 2.28
CA LEU A 281 -4.24 18.30 2.20
C LEU A 281 -4.40 19.84 2.33
N SER A 282 -5.62 20.35 2.49
CA SER A 282 -5.93 21.79 2.51
C SER A 282 -6.11 22.36 3.92
N ASN A 283 -5.14 23.19 4.34
CA ASN A 283 -5.38 24.41 5.13
C ASN A 283 -4.09 25.25 5.17
N ALA A 284 -4.04 26.33 4.38
CA ALA A 284 -2.91 27.25 4.31
C ALA A 284 -2.59 27.91 5.67
N GLU A 285 -3.61 28.17 6.49
CA GLU A 285 -3.47 28.79 7.82
C GLU A 285 -2.79 27.86 8.86
N ILE A 286 -2.86 26.53 8.67
CA ILE A 286 -2.20 25.55 9.55
C ILE A 286 -0.69 25.48 9.23
N ARG A 287 -0.30 25.74 7.97
CA ARG A 287 1.10 25.67 7.52
C ARG A 287 2.01 26.65 8.24
N GLN A 288 1.53 27.87 8.54
CA GLN A 288 2.29 28.88 9.28
C GLN A 288 2.51 28.51 10.76
N ARG A 289 1.51 27.93 11.44
CA ARG A 289 1.64 27.55 12.87
C ARG A 289 2.52 26.31 13.10
N ILE A 290 2.48 25.31 12.21
CA ILE A 290 3.33 24.11 12.32
C ILE A 290 4.80 24.43 12.00
N LEU A 291 5.07 25.43 11.15
CA LEU A 291 6.43 25.88 10.84
C LEU A 291 7.20 26.34 12.08
N LEU A 292 6.50 26.93 13.07
CA LEU A 292 7.09 27.43 14.32
C LEU A 292 7.35 26.29 15.34
N ASP A 293 6.60 25.19 15.29
CA ASP A 293 6.68 24.09 16.27
C ASP A 293 7.62 22.94 15.84
N SER A 294 7.96 22.87 14.54
CA SER A 294 8.71 21.77 13.91
C SER A 294 10.21 22.05 13.76
N GLN A 295 10.69 23.24 14.11
CA GLN A 295 12.12 23.52 14.15
C GLN A 295 12.73 22.90 15.42
N SER A 296 13.73 22.03 15.25
CA SER A 296 14.77 21.66 16.25
C SER A 296 14.55 20.50 17.24
N ARG A 297 13.59 19.59 17.08
CA ARG A 297 13.52 18.41 17.98
C ARG A 297 14.26 17.21 17.41
N GLU A 298 15.41 16.89 18.01
CA GLU A 298 16.19 15.69 17.71
C GLU A 298 15.35 14.42 17.97
N ILE A 299 15.40 13.46 17.06
CA ILE A 299 14.70 12.18 17.24
C ILE A 299 15.51 11.33 18.24
N PRO A 300 14.86 10.75 19.27
CA PRO A 300 15.58 9.91 20.21
C PRO A 300 16.23 8.70 19.52
N LYS A 301 17.53 8.46 19.78
CA LYS A 301 18.28 7.31 19.24
C LYS A 301 17.60 5.96 19.50
N LYS A 302 16.90 5.82 20.64
CA LYS A 302 16.14 4.61 20.96
C LYS A 302 14.94 4.40 20.02
N LEU A 303 14.30 5.47 19.56
CA LEU A 303 13.22 5.40 18.57
C LEU A 303 13.78 5.05 17.19
N GLN A 304 14.90 5.67 16.79
CA GLN A 304 15.60 5.34 15.54
C GLN A 304 15.94 3.85 15.47
N LYS A 305 16.58 3.31 16.52
CA LYS A 305 16.89 1.89 16.63
C LYS A 305 15.64 1.01 16.56
N ALA A 306 14.58 1.37 17.27
CA ALA A 306 13.34 0.60 17.25
C ALA A 306 12.67 0.65 15.87
N PHE A 307 12.64 1.80 15.20
CA PHE A 307 12.08 1.92 13.86
C PHE A 307 12.88 1.10 12.84
N ASP A 308 14.20 1.17 12.91
CA ASP A 308 15.10 0.40 12.06
C ASP A 308 14.91 -1.12 12.23
N GLU A 309 14.83 -1.61 13.47
CA GLU A 309 14.48 -3.02 13.73
C GLU A 309 13.06 -3.34 13.26
N ALA A 310 12.12 -2.38 13.34
CA ALA A 310 10.75 -2.57 12.88
C ALA A 310 10.66 -2.70 11.36
N LEU A 311 11.47 -1.96 10.59
CA LEU A 311 11.55 -2.09 9.13
C LEU A 311 11.90 -3.51 8.70
N ASP A 312 12.82 -4.16 9.41
CA ASP A 312 13.31 -5.49 9.04
C ASP A 312 12.38 -6.63 9.51
N ASN A 313 11.52 -6.38 10.50
CA ASN A 313 10.71 -7.43 11.13
C ASN A 313 9.19 -7.20 10.99
N GLU A 314 8.65 -6.13 11.57
CA GLU A 314 7.20 -5.87 11.62
C GLU A 314 6.64 -5.10 10.42
N LEU A 315 7.46 -4.27 9.79
CA LEU A 315 7.09 -3.31 8.76
C LEU A 315 7.65 -3.68 7.37
N GLY A 316 8.00 -4.96 7.20
CA GLY A 316 8.48 -5.53 5.95
C GLY A 316 7.38 -5.69 4.89
N GLN A 317 7.68 -6.45 3.83
CA GLN A 317 6.82 -6.62 2.66
C GLN A 317 5.38 -7.03 3.00
N SER A 318 5.19 -8.05 3.83
CA SER A 318 3.84 -8.53 4.19
C SER A 318 2.99 -7.44 4.87
N PHE A 319 3.58 -6.59 5.72
CA PHE A 319 2.85 -5.48 6.33
C PHE A 319 2.44 -4.44 5.29
N ARG A 320 3.33 -4.13 4.34
CA ARG A 320 3.09 -3.13 3.29
C ARG A 320 2.01 -3.61 2.31
N GLU A 321 2.04 -4.89 1.94
CA GLU A 321 1.02 -5.52 1.08
C GLU A 321 -0.37 -5.49 1.74
N MET A 322 -0.47 -5.89 3.01
CA MET A 322 -1.73 -5.85 3.76
C MET A 322 -2.29 -4.42 3.96
N HIS A 323 -1.46 -3.39 3.79
CA HIS A 323 -1.86 -2.00 3.98
C HIS A 323 -1.53 -1.17 2.73
N TYR A 324 -2.10 -1.50 1.57
CA TYR A 324 -1.87 -0.77 0.30
C TYR A 324 -2.33 0.71 0.31
N ASN A 325 -2.98 1.18 1.38
CA ASN A 325 -3.20 2.61 1.64
C ASN A 325 -1.94 3.33 2.15
N LEU A 326 -0.96 2.59 2.66
CA LEU A 326 0.30 3.08 3.23
C LEU A 326 1.23 3.54 2.10
N VAL A 327 1.83 4.71 2.26
CA VAL A 327 2.72 5.33 1.26
C VAL A 327 4.08 5.74 1.78
N GLY A 328 4.28 5.69 3.09
CA GLY A 328 5.54 6.01 3.73
C GLY A 328 5.49 5.71 5.21
N MET A 329 6.66 5.68 5.83
CA MET A 329 6.85 5.43 7.25
C MET A 329 8.04 6.25 7.71
N SER A 330 7.98 6.79 8.92
CA SER A 330 9.13 7.49 9.49
C SER A 330 9.12 7.52 11.01
N THR A 331 10.22 7.99 11.57
CA THR A 331 10.27 8.43 12.96
C THR A 331 9.76 9.87 13.09
N GLY A 332 9.13 10.18 14.22
CA GLY A 332 8.64 11.54 14.47
C GLY A 332 8.03 11.69 15.87
N TYR A 333 7.09 12.62 15.97
CA TYR A 333 6.36 12.91 17.19
C TYR A 333 4.86 12.83 16.96
N LYS A 334 4.15 12.27 17.94
CA LYS A 334 2.69 12.07 17.87
C LYS A 334 1.96 13.40 17.75
N ARG A 335 0.90 13.44 16.94
CA ARG A 335 -0.02 14.58 16.83
C ARG A 335 -1.31 14.30 17.57
N ILE A 336 -1.75 15.26 18.38
CA ILE A 336 -3.04 15.20 19.10
C ILE A 336 -3.79 16.49 18.79
N GLN A 337 -5.04 16.38 18.33
CA GLN A 337 -5.86 17.53 17.91
C GLN A 337 -5.11 18.46 16.93
N LYS A 338 -4.41 17.87 15.95
CA LYS A 338 -3.57 18.54 14.95
C LYS A 338 -2.37 19.34 15.51
N LYS A 339 -2.03 19.20 16.80
CA LYS A 339 -0.84 19.79 17.42
C LYS A 339 0.25 18.75 17.63
N LEU A 340 1.50 19.13 17.39
CA LEU A 340 2.66 18.26 17.60
C LEU A 340 2.96 18.13 19.10
N THR A 341 3.11 16.90 19.58
CA THR A 341 3.42 16.64 21.01
C THR A 341 4.92 16.41 21.22
N LYS A 342 5.32 16.17 22.48
CA LYS A 342 6.67 15.71 22.84
C LYS A 342 6.81 14.18 22.84
N ILE A 343 5.76 13.43 22.48
CA ILE A 343 5.74 11.97 22.55
C ILE A 343 6.36 11.42 21.27
N PRO A 344 7.53 10.73 21.34
CA PRO A 344 8.14 10.09 20.16
C PRO A 344 7.23 8.99 19.62
N ALA A 345 7.13 8.89 18.29
CA ALA A 345 6.18 8.01 17.62
C ALA A 345 6.73 7.47 16.30
N ILE A 346 6.21 6.31 15.89
CA ILE A 346 6.34 5.81 14.53
C ILE A 346 5.19 6.39 13.72
N ILE A 347 5.52 7.09 12.64
CA ILE A 347 4.58 7.78 11.78
C ILE A 347 4.29 6.91 10.57
N LEU A 348 3.03 6.56 10.37
CA LEU A 348 2.53 5.86 9.18
C LEU A 348 1.84 6.86 8.27
N TYR A 349 2.34 6.98 7.06
CA TYR A 349 1.78 7.88 6.06
C TYR A 349 0.85 7.09 5.15
N VAL A 350 -0.37 7.59 4.99
CA VAL A 350 -1.40 6.95 4.17
C VAL A 350 -1.92 7.89 3.10
N ARG A 351 -2.43 7.36 1.99
CA ARG A 351 -3.11 8.16 0.96
C ARG A 351 -4.31 8.89 1.56
N GLN A 352 -5.11 8.17 2.36
CA GLN A 352 -6.34 8.70 2.95
C GLN A 352 -6.62 8.15 4.34
N LYS A 353 -7.11 9.02 5.23
CA LYS A 353 -7.58 8.69 6.58
C LYS A 353 -9.07 8.49 6.63
N GLY A 354 -9.48 7.74 7.64
CA GLY A 354 -10.89 7.57 7.98
C GLY A 354 -11.66 6.68 7.00
N ILE A 355 -10.97 6.00 6.08
CA ILE A 355 -11.53 4.94 5.25
C ILE A 355 -10.71 3.67 5.49
N LEU A 356 -11.37 2.60 5.92
CA LEU A 356 -10.78 1.27 5.96
C LEU A 356 -10.93 0.64 4.58
N ARG A 357 -9.81 0.31 3.94
CA ARG A 357 -9.82 -0.30 2.61
C ARG A 357 -10.04 -1.82 2.70
N ARG A 358 -10.65 -2.41 1.68
CA ARG A 358 -10.92 -3.86 1.67
C ARG A 358 -9.61 -4.63 1.63
N GLY A 359 -9.48 -5.63 2.48
CA GLY A 359 -8.23 -6.39 2.67
C GLY A 359 -7.28 -5.75 3.68
N CYS A 360 -7.50 -4.50 4.10
CA CYS A 360 -6.67 -3.83 5.10
C CYS A 360 -7.22 -3.94 6.52
N ASP A 361 -6.31 -3.97 7.49
CA ASP A 361 -6.61 -3.83 8.91
C ASP A 361 -6.40 -2.41 9.41
N LYS A 362 -6.91 -2.15 10.62
CA LYS A 362 -6.52 -0.98 11.40
C LYS A 362 -5.06 -1.14 11.81
N PHE A 363 -4.28 -0.08 11.69
CA PHE A 363 -2.91 -0.06 12.18
C PHE A 363 -2.86 -0.33 13.70
N PRO A 364 -1.80 -1.01 14.19
CA PRO A 364 -1.63 -1.21 15.62
C PRO A 364 -1.44 0.13 16.33
N ASN A 365 -1.90 0.21 17.58
CA ASN A 365 -1.75 1.44 18.38
C ASN A 365 -0.28 1.73 18.75
N GLN A 366 0.56 0.69 18.75
CA GLN A 366 1.99 0.77 19.05
C GLN A 366 2.80 -0.21 18.20
N ILE A 367 4.04 0.15 17.91
CA ILE A 367 5.06 -0.72 17.29
C ILE A 367 6.31 -0.61 18.14
N ARG A 368 6.84 -1.75 18.60
CA ARG A 368 8.02 -1.83 19.49
C ARG A 368 7.95 -0.89 20.70
N GLY A 369 6.75 -0.78 21.30
CA GLY A 369 6.50 0.06 22.47
C GLY A 369 6.34 1.56 22.19
N TYR A 370 6.51 2.01 20.94
CA TYR A 370 6.25 3.39 20.53
C TYR A 370 4.84 3.54 19.97
N PRO A 371 4.12 4.63 20.30
CA PRO A 371 2.83 4.89 19.71
C PRO A 371 2.94 5.08 18.20
N VAL A 372 1.89 4.61 17.51
CA VAL A 372 1.70 4.89 16.08
C VAL A 372 0.91 6.18 15.93
N ASP A 373 1.35 7.03 15.00
CA ASP A 373 0.57 8.16 14.50
C ASP A 373 0.34 7.99 13.00
N VAL A 374 -0.83 8.40 12.51
CA VAL A 374 -1.20 8.25 11.11
C VAL A 374 -1.29 9.64 10.48
N VAL A 375 -0.66 9.84 9.33
CA VAL A 375 -0.57 11.13 8.61
C VAL A 375 -0.99 10.94 7.16
N GLU A 376 -1.71 11.90 6.57
CA GLU A 376 -2.01 11.83 5.13
C GLU A 376 -0.80 12.31 4.33
N ALA A 377 -0.49 11.59 3.26
CA ALA A 377 0.54 11.97 2.32
C ALA A 377 0.22 11.40 0.94
N ARG A 378 0.78 12.02 -0.09
CA ARG A 378 0.81 11.44 -1.43
C ARG A 378 1.91 10.38 -1.49
N SER A 379 1.76 9.40 -2.38
CA SER A 379 2.90 8.59 -2.78
C SER A 379 3.98 9.47 -3.38
N ALA A 380 5.24 9.09 -3.14
CA ALA A 380 6.33 9.79 -3.77
C ALA A 380 6.29 9.53 -5.28
N ILE A 381 6.60 10.55 -6.06
CA ILE A 381 6.65 10.48 -7.52
C ILE A 381 8.07 10.75 -7.99
N PRO A 382 8.60 9.97 -8.95
CA PRO A 382 9.78 10.41 -9.70
C PRO A 382 9.44 11.72 -10.44
N TYR A 383 10.45 12.49 -10.86
CA TYR A 383 10.22 13.86 -11.33
C TYR A 383 11.10 14.24 -12.54
N GLY A 384 10.51 14.44 -13.73
CA GLY A 384 11.26 14.49 -15.01
C GLY A 384 11.02 15.62 -16.05
N TYR A 385 10.94 16.92 -15.70
CA TYR A 385 10.91 18.06 -16.66
C TYR A 385 11.77 19.27 -16.26
N GLY A 386 12.86 19.55 -16.99
CA GLY A 386 13.87 20.52 -16.56
C GLY A 386 13.65 22.01 -16.87
N VAL A 387 14.59 22.80 -16.33
CA VAL A 387 14.79 24.25 -16.52
C VAL A 387 15.68 24.54 -17.73
N THR A 388 15.43 25.64 -18.44
CA THR A 388 16.04 26.01 -19.74
C THR A 388 17.58 26.05 -19.77
N SER A 389 18.25 26.46 -18.69
CA SER A 389 19.73 26.57 -18.65
C SER A 389 20.45 25.21 -18.68
N CYS A 390 19.75 24.14 -18.34
CA CYS A 390 20.33 22.80 -18.21
C CYS A 390 20.26 22.02 -19.51
N GLN A 391 19.53 22.54 -20.49
CA GLN A 391 19.19 21.94 -21.77
C GLN A 391 20.26 22.24 -22.84
N THR A 392 21.35 22.91 -22.47
CA THR A 392 22.41 23.32 -23.39
C THR A 392 23.46 22.21 -23.55
N TYR A 393 23.92 22.03 -24.80
CA TYR A 393 25.09 21.22 -25.10
C TYR A 393 26.35 21.76 -24.42
N LYS A 394 27.12 20.86 -23.80
CA LYS A 394 28.39 21.19 -23.16
C LYS A 394 29.51 20.32 -23.71
N ASN A 395 30.59 20.96 -24.19
CA ASN A 395 31.84 20.27 -24.55
C ASN A 395 32.47 19.60 -23.32
N GLY A 396 32.56 20.33 -22.21
CA GLY A 396 32.94 19.80 -20.90
C GLY A 396 31.70 19.53 -20.04
N VAL A 397 31.38 18.27 -19.78
CA VAL A 397 30.19 17.89 -19.03
C VAL A 397 30.49 17.92 -17.53
N SER A 398 29.71 18.73 -16.79
CA SER A 398 29.80 18.90 -15.34
C SER A 398 28.68 18.17 -14.61
N LEU A 399 28.81 18.03 -13.29
CA LEU A 399 27.70 17.64 -12.41
C LEU A 399 26.51 18.60 -12.61
N GLY A 400 25.28 18.09 -12.43
CA GLY A 400 24.05 18.87 -12.62
C GLY A 400 23.58 18.98 -14.08
N SER A 401 24.31 18.45 -15.06
CA SER A 401 23.93 18.54 -16.47
C SER A 401 22.69 17.70 -16.80
N SER A 402 21.82 18.19 -17.69
CA SER A 402 20.70 17.41 -18.23
C SER A 402 21.21 16.16 -18.92
N ILE A 403 20.65 15.01 -18.56
CA ILE A 403 20.88 13.75 -19.26
C ILE A 403 19.59 12.96 -19.44
N GLY A 404 19.58 12.05 -20.41
CA GLY A 404 18.45 11.15 -20.63
C GLY A 404 18.67 10.24 -21.83
N ILE A 405 17.71 9.35 -22.06
CA ILE A 405 17.69 8.42 -23.20
C ILE A 405 16.67 8.88 -24.25
N THR A 406 16.74 8.29 -25.44
CA THR A 406 15.80 8.52 -26.56
C THR A 406 14.81 7.37 -26.75
N GLU A 407 15.14 6.18 -26.27
CA GLU A 407 14.27 5.00 -26.39
C GLU A 407 12.99 5.16 -25.56
N SER A 408 11.86 4.61 -26.04
CA SER A 408 10.58 4.56 -25.30
C SER A 408 10.10 5.90 -24.71
N GLN A 409 9.91 6.91 -25.57
CA GLN A 409 9.39 8.28 -25.26
C GLN A 409 10.42 9.31 -24.75
N GLY A 410 11.65 8.88 -24.48
CA GLY A 410 12.74 9.72 -24.02
C GLY A 410 12.58 10.21 -22.57
N THR A 411 13.68 10.19 -21.81
CA THR A 411 13.70 10.58 -20.40
C THR A 411 14.46 11.89 -20.21
N SER A 412 14.24 12.55 -19.07
CA SER A 412 15.11 13.65 -18.65
C SER A 412 15.37 13.60 -17.16
N GLY A 413 16.62 13.86 -16.79
CA GLY A 413 17.08 13.93 -15.41
C GLY A 413 18.44 14.63 -15.35
N THR A 414 19.15 14.39 -14.25
CA THR A 414 20.36 15.11 -13.89
C THR A 414 21.53 14.15 -13.73
N LEU A 415 22.69 14.54 -14.26
CA LEU A 415 23.96 13.87 -14.00
C LEU A 415 24.37 14.12 -12.54
N SER A 416 24.53 13.04 -11.79
CA SER A 416 24.79 13.04 -10.36
C SER A 416 26.27 13.20 -10.04
N ALA A 417 27.05 12.21 -10.44
CA ALA A 417 28.46 12.07 -10.09
C ALA A 417 29.22 11.43 -11.23
N VAL A 418 30.53 11.64 -11.24
CA VAL A 418 31.47 10.90 -12.08
C VAL A 418 32.21 9.94 -11.16
N VAL A 419 32.21 8.66 -11.51
CA VAL A 419 32.71 7.58 -10.64
C VAL A 419 33.56 6.61 -11.44
N ARG A 420 34.36 5.82 -10.74
CA ARG A 420 35.16 4.74 -11.32
C ARG A 420 34.58 3.39 -10.98
N ASP A 421 34.51 2.52 -11.97
CA ASP A 421 34.20 1.11 -11.77
C ASP A 421 35.29 0.41 -10.94
N LYS A 422 34.93 -0.37 -9.91
CA LYS A 422 35.94 -1.07 -9.09
C LYS A 422 36.65 -2.20 -9.82
N LYS A 423 36.04 -2.78 -10.86
CA LYS A 423 36.54 -3.97 -11.55
C LYS A 423 37.25 -3.60 -12.85
N SER A 424 36.61 -2.79 -13.69
CA SER A 424 37.15 -2.39 -14.99
C SER A 424 38.01 -1.12 -14.92
N GLU A 425 37.98 -0.41 -13.79
CA GLU A 425 38.61 0.91 -13.61
C GLU A 425 38.12 1.98 -14.59
N GLN A 426 37.08 1.70 -15.38
CA GLN A 426 36.52 2.63 -16.33
C GLN A 426 35.80 3.77 -15.63
N THR A 427 35.96 4.97 -16.16
CA THR A 427 35.24 6.15 -15.70
C THR A 427 33.83 6.15 -16.30
N GLY A 428 32.84 6.40 -15.47
CA GLY A 428 31.46 6.54 -15.86
C GLY A 428 30.73 7.62 -15.08
N ILE A 429 29.43 7.73 -15.35
CA ILE A 429 28.54 8.70 -14.73
C ILE A 429 27.44 7.99 -13.95
N LEU A 430 26.92 8.65 -12.92
CA LEU A 430 25.76 8.23 -12.15
C LEU A 430 24.54 9.11 -12.45
N SER A 431 23.36 8.49 -12.47
CA SER A 431 22.05 9.15 -12.40
C SER A 431 21.04 8.19 -11.77
N CYS A 432 19.75 8.53 -11.76
CA CYS A 432 18.69 7.59 -11.39
C CYS A 432 18.53 6.47 -12.42
N GLU A 433 18.10 5.29 -11.98
CA GLU A 433 17.76 4.18 -12.88
C GLU A 433 16.62 4.60 -13.81
N HIS A 434 15.58 5.22 -13.28
CA HIS A 434 14.43 5.66 -14.08
C HIS A 434 14.76 6.78 -15.09
N VAL A 435 15.92 7.43 -14.97
CA VAL A 435 16.42 8.40 -15.96
C VAL A 435 17.22 7.69 -17.05
N CYS A 436 18.10 6.74 -16.69
CA CYS A 436 18.96 6.06 -17.66
C CYS A 436 18.29 4.84 -18.31
N ARG A 437 17.18 4.35 -17.75
CA ARG A 437 16.43 3.20 -18.25
C ARG A 437 14.95 3.35 -17.90
N PHE A 438 14.14 3.52 -18.93
CA PHE A 438 12.70 3.75 -18.77
C PHE A 438 11.91 2.44 -18.59
N CYS A 439 12.29 1.38 -19.29
CA CYS A 439 11.57 0.10 -19.29
C CYS A 439 12.29 -0.94 -18.43
N GLU A 440 11.64 -1.38 -17.34
CA GLU A 440 12.20 -2.41 -16.45
C GLU A 440 12.28 -3.80 -17.13
N SER A 441 11.55 -4.02 -18.24
CA SER A 441 11.55 -5.32 -18.95
C SER A 441 12.63 -5.48 -20.02
N SER A 442 13.27 -4.40 -20.49
CA SER A 442 14.45 -4.49 -21.36
C SER A 442 15.71 -4.45 -20.53
N THR A 443 16.80 -5.12 -20.92
CA THR A 443 18.07 -5.06 -20.14
C THR A 443 18.69 -3.66 -20.14
N GLY A 444 18.32 -2.80 -21.10
CA GLY A 444 18.87 -1.46 -21.28
C GLY A 444 20.36 -1.42 -21.61
N MET A 445 21.02 -2.58 -21.75
CA MET A 445 22.47 -2.62 -21.98
C MET A 445 22.82 -1.96 -23.30
N GLY A 446 23.77 -1.02 -23.25
CA GLY A 446 24.23 -0.30 -24.43
C GLY A 446 23.36 0.87 -24.86
N VAL A 447 22.23 1.12 -24.17
CA VAL A 447 21.40 2.33 -24.39
C VAL A 447 22.27 3.57 -24.23
N ILE A 448 22.17 4.50 -25.18
CA ILE A 448 22.98 5.72 -25.20
C ILE A 448 22.33 6.78 -24.30
N ILE A 449 23.13 7.34 -23.40
CA ILE A 449 22.76 8.50 -22.60
C ILE A 449 23.23 9.76 -23.33
N HIS A 450 22.31 10.72 -23.48
CA HIS A 450 22.53 11.98 -24.18
C HIS A 450 22.64 13.15 -23.21
N GLN A 451 23.57 14.08 -23.48
CA GLN A 451 23.69 15.39 -22.82
C GLN A 451 23.73 16.47 -23.92
N PRO A 452 22.74 17.37 -23.97
CA PRO A 452 21.54 17.40 -23.11
C PRO A 452 20.61 16.22 -23.44
N SER A 453 19.65 15.92 -22.57
CA SER A 453 18.55 15.02 -22.92
C SER A 453 17.82 15.54 -24.15
N HIS A 454 17.47 14.64 -25.08
CA HIS A 454 16.63 15.00 -26.23
C HIS A 454 15.23 15.43 -25.80
N LYS A 455 14.69 14.83 -24.73
CA LYS A 455 13.39 15.21 -24.18
C LYS A 455 13.38 16.66 -23.70
N ASP A 456 14.47 17.12 -23.11
CA ASP A 456 14.59 18.52 -22.72
C ASP A 456 14.64 19.46 -23.93
N LEU A 457 15.28 19.04 -25.03
CA LEU A 457 15.29 19.79 -26.29
C LEU A 457 13.87 19.84 -26.90
N ASP A 458 13.14 18.72 -26.90
CA ASP A 458 11.74 18.66 -27.37
C ASP A 458 10.85 19.61 -26.57
N ASN A 459 10.98 19.60 -25.23
CA ASN A 459 10.23 20.48 -24.35
C ASN A 459 10.55 21.96 -24.60
N LEU A 460 11.80 22.29 -24.94
CA LEU A 460 12.21 23.65 -25.30
C LEU A 460 11.49 24.11 -26.58
N ILE A 461 11.47 23.26 -27.61
CA ILE A 461 10.76 23.51 -28.87
C ILE A 461 9.27 23.73 -28.60
N GLN A 462 8.63 22.80 -27.88
CA GLN A 462 7.20 22.89 -27.55
C GLN A 462 6.88 24.18 -26.78
N LYS A 463 7.72 24.58 -25.83
CA LYS A 463 7.52 25.82 -25.08
C LYS A 463 7.60 27.06 -25.98
N PHE A 464 8.50 27.10 -26.96
CA PHE A 464 8.55 28.18 -27.94
C PHE A 464 7.32 28.20 -28.84
N ASP A 465 6.81 27.03 -29.25
CA ASP A 465 5.56 26.93 -29.99
C ASP A 465 4.36 27.46 -29.19
N GLU A 466 4.24 27.05 -27.92
CA GLU A 466 3.20 27.52 -26.99
C GLU A 466 3.26 29.04 -26.79
N LEU A 467 4.46 29.59 -26.55
CA LEU A 467 4.67 31.04 -26.45
C LEU A 467 4.44 31.75 -27.79
N GLY A 468 4.66 31.06 -28.91
CA GLY A 468 4.38 31.54 -30.27
C GLY A 468 2.91 31.87 -30.52
N TYR A 469 2.00 31.13 -29.88
CA TYR A 469 0.55 31.45 -29.91
C TYR A 469 0.23 32.76 -29.18
N ALA A 470 0.98 33.09 -28.11
CA ALA A 470 0.80 34.34 -27.38
C ALA A 470 1.57 35.51 -28.01
N ASN A 471 2.72 35.25 -28.62
CA ASN A 471 3.55 36.23 -29.32
C ASN A 471 4.26 35.60 -30.53
N PRO A 472 3.87 35.96 -31.77
CA PRO A 472 4.42 35.39 -33.00
C PRO A 472 5.95 35.57 -33.19
N ALA A 473 6.59 36.47 -32.44
CA ALA A 473 8.04 36.63 -32.48
C ALA A 473 8.78 35.37 -32.00
N PHE A 474 8.25 34.65 -31.00
CA PHE A 474 8.84 33.39 -30.52
C PHE A 474 8.75 32.27 -31.56
N LYS A 475 7.64 32.22 -32.30
CA LYS A 475 7.46 31.27 -33.39
C LYS A 475 8.45 31.53 -34.53
N LYS A 476 8.68 32.79 -34.88
CA LYS A 476 9.70 33.18 -35.89
C LYS A 476 11.13 32.84 -35.47
N ILE A 477 11.45 32.94 -34.17
CA ILE A 477 12.75 32.50 -33.64
C ILE A 477 12.92 30.99 -33.84
N LEU A 478 11.89 30.20 -33.57
CA LEU A 478 11.95 28.75 -33.74
C LEU A 478 11.97 28.31 -35.22
N GLU A 479 11.16 28.96 -36.07
CA GLU A 479 11.08 28.68 -37.52
C GLU A 479 12.31 29.15 -38.31
N ASP A 480 13.23 29.88 -37.67
CA ASP A 480 14.53 30.19 -38.25
C ASP A 480 15.29 28.87 -38.54
N PRO A 481 15.57 28.56 -39.83
CA PRO A 481 16.27 27.33 -40.21
C PRO A 481 17.61 27.15 -39.48
N HIS A 482 18.25 28.25 -39.07
CA HIS A 482 19.49 28.22 -38.30
C HIS A 482 19.30 27.58 -36.92
N ASN A 483 18.21 27.90 -36.21
CA ASN A 483 17.96 27.40 -34.86
C ASN A 483 17.56 25.92 -34.85
N ILE A 484 16.72 25.49 -35.81
CA ILE A 484 16.39 24.07 -35.98
C ILE A 484 17.63 23.27 -36.36
N SER A 485 18.45 23.80 -37.28
CA SER A 485 19.71 23.14 -37.66
C SER A 485 20.67 23.01 -36.47
N MET A 486 20.78 24.04 -35.63
CA MET A 486 21.62 23.99 -34.43
C MET A 486 21.13 22.95 -33.42
N ILE A 487 19.81 22.83 -33.19
CA ILE A 487 19.24 21.80 -32.30
C ILE A 487 19.53 20.39 -32.85
N ASN A 488 19.40 20.19 -34.17
CA ASN A 488 19.69 18.90 -34.81
C ASN A 488 21.17 18.54 -34.72
N GLU A 489 22.07 19.51 -34.90
CA GLU A 489 23.51 19.32 -34.70
C GLU A 489 23.84 18.94 -33.25
N VAL A 490 23.19 19.60 -32.27
CA VAL A 490 23.31 19.22 -30.85
C VAL A 490 22.86 17.77 -30.64
N ARG A 491 21.73 17.34 -31.23
CA ARG A 491 21.25 15.96 -31.11
C ARG A 491 22.26 14.95 -31.63
N GLN A 492 22.84 15.21 -32.81
CA GLN A 492 23.83 14.33 -33.42
C GLN A 492 25.09 14.17 -32.54
N ASN A 493 25.50 15.23 -31.83
CA ASN A 493 26.71 15.24 -31.00
C ASN A 493 26.45 14.96 -29.51
N SER A 494 25.20 14.80 -29.10
CA SER A 494 24.78 14.71 -27.70
C SER A 494 25.16 13.42 -26.97
N ALA A 495 25.60 12.36 -27.67
CA ALA A 495 25.95 11.09 -27.03
C ALA A 495 27.08 11.29 -25.99
N LEU A 496 26.86 10.80 -24.78
CA LEU A 496 27.76 10.99 -23.64
C LEU A 496 28.28 9.66 -23.09
N ALA A 497 27.38 8.76 -22.73
CA ALA A 497 27.69 7.52 -22.04
C ALA A 497 26.79 6.38 -22.53
N CYS A 498 27.09 5.16 -22.13
CA CYS A 498 26.20 4.03 -22.31
C CYS A 498 25.83 3.37 -21.00
N TYR A 499 24.56 3.03 -20.87
CA TYR A 499 24.07 2.28 -19.75
C TYR A 499 24.80 0.93 -19.66
N GLU A 500 25.30 0.64 -18.47
CA GLU A 500 26.01 -0.61 -18.14
C GLU A 500 25.19 -1.42 -17.15
N ARG A 501 24.81 -0.82 -16.01
CA ARG A 501 24.03 -1.47 -14.95
C ARG A 501 23.34 -0.46 -14.05
N GLY A 502 22.32 -0.90 -13.34
CA GLY A 502 21.61 -0.07 -12.38
C GLY A 502 20.67 -0.86 -11.48
N MET A 503 20.02 -0.14 -10.57
CA MET A 503 19.20 -0.70 -9.51
C MET A 503 18.09 0.26 -9.12
N ARG A 504 16.88 -0.28 -8.96
CA ARG A 504 15.70 0.43 -8.46
C ARG A 504 14.91 -0.42 -7.46
N ARG A 505 15.51 -0.64 -6.29
CA ARG A 505 14.99 -1.54 -5.23
C ARG A 505 15.76 -1.36 -3.93
N ASN A 506 15.36 -2.09 -2.90
CA ASN A 506 16.15 -2.25 -1.69
C ASN A 506 17.39 -3.13 -1.96
N PHE A 507 18.58 -2.60 -1.64
CA PHE A 507 19.88 -3.24 -1.69
C PHE A 507 20.35 -3.61 -0.29
N PHE A 508 20.79 -4.86 -0.11
CA PHE A 508 21.40 -5.29 1.15
C PHE A 508 22.88 -4.88 1.21
N SER A 509 23.18 -3.89 2.06
CA SER A 509 24.56 -3.47 2.34
C SER A 509 25.24 -4.47 3.27
N LYS A 510 26.39 -5.00 2.85
CA LYS A 510 27.24 -5.89 3.66
C LYS A 510 27.94 -5.10 4.77
N VAL A 511 28.29 -3.84 4.52
CA VAL A 511 28.93 -2.98 5.52
C VAL A 511 27.98 -2.67 6.67
N HIS A 512 26.73 -2.35 6.34
CA HIS A 512 25.73 -1.95 7.33
C HIS A 512 24.79 -3.07 7.80
N GLN A 513 24.85 -4.24 7.15
CA GLN A 513 24.03 -5.43 7.43
C GLN A 513 22.51 -5.15 7.35
N LYS A 514 22.10 -4.28 6.42
CA LYS A 514 20.73 -3.75 6.30
C LYS A 514 20.36 -3.42 4.87
N ASN A 515 19.06 -3.34 4.61
CA ASN A 515 18.51 -2.95 3.31
C ASN A 515 18.37 -1.42 3.17
N PHE A 516 18.89 -0.87 2.08
CA PHE A 516 18.75 0.55 1.71
C PHE A 516 18.09 0.63 0.35
N GLY A 517 17.09 1.50 0.21
CA GLY A 517 16.52 1.81 -1.09
C GLY A 517 17.55 2.52 -1.97
N VAL A 518 17.72 2.02 -3.19
CA VAL A 518 18.66 2.53 -4.18
C VAL A 518 17.94 2.67 -5.53
N ASP A 519 17.85 3.90 -6.04
CA ASP A 519 17.43 4.23 -7.41
C ASP A 519 18.59 4.92 -8.14
N THR A 520 19.36 4.15 -8.91
CA THR A 520 20.57 4.64 -9.57
C THR A 520 21.01 3.76 -10.72
N ALA A 521 21.65 4.37 -11.72
CA ALA A 521 22.32 3.72 -12.83
C ALA A 521 23.77 4.18 -12.95
N PHE A 522 24.64 3.25 -13.35
CA PHE A 522 26.00 3.48 -13.77
C PHE A 522 26.10 3.34 -15.29
N CYS A 523 26.64 4.38 -15.92
CA CYS A 523 26.81 4.45 -17.37
C CYS A 523 28.29 4.71 -17.71
N ILE A 524 28.88 3.87 -18.56
CA ILE A 524 30.27 4.00 -18.97
C ILE A 524 30.41 5.15 -19.97
N SER A 525 31.39 6.03 -19.75
CA SER A 525 31.68 7.13 -20.68
C SER A 525 32.14 6.59 -22.03
N LYS A 526 31.52 7.03 -23.13
CA LYS A 526 31.82 6.50 -24.48
C LYS A 526 32.78 7.37 -25.29
N ASN A 527 32.95 8.64 -24.96
CA ASN A 527 33.39 9.62 -25.95
C ASN A 527 34.73 10.27 -25.56
N SER A 528 35.78 10.04 -26.36
CA SER A 528 37.10 10.68 -26.21
C SER A 528 37.04 12.20 -26.45
N ASN A 529 36.01 12.68 -27.16
CA ASN A 529 35.86 14.08 -27.56
C ASN A 529 35.06 14.91 -26.55
N ARG A 530 34.52 14.29 -25.49
CA ARG A 530 33.74 14.99 -24.46
C ARG A 530 34.38 14.78 -23.09
N THR A 531 34.93 15.84 -22.51
CA THR A 531 35.62 15.75 -21.23
C THR A 531 34.63 15.77 -20.07
N LEU A 532 34.61 14.70 -19.27
CA LEU A 532 33.93 14.70 -17.97
C LEU A 532 34.74 15.57 -16.99
N CYS A 533 34.07 16.51 -16.32
CA CYS A 533 34.70 17.46 -15.41
C CYS A 533 34.22 17.19 -13.97
N PRO A 534 34.74 16.15 -13.28
CA PRO A 534 34.27 15.76 -11.93
C PRO A 534 34.43 16.89 -10.91
N ASN A 535 35.55 17.60 -10.96
CA ASN A 535 35.91 18.66 -10.01
C ASN A 535 35.28 20.01 -10.33
N LYS A 536 34.59 20.14 -11.47
CA LYS A 536 33.84 21.35 -11.80
C LYS A 536 32.47 21.26 -11.14
N PHE A 537 32.47 21.56 -9.85
CA PHE A 537 31.33 22.22 -9.24
C PHE A 537 31.16 23.58 -9.93
N ALA A 538 30.00 23.83 -10.54
CA ALA A 538 29.60 25.21 -10.73
C ALA A 538 29.12 25.71 -9.36
N ILE A 539 30.04 26.07 -8.46
CA ILE A 539 29.95 27.26 -7.60
C ILE A 539 31.19 27.38 -6.68
N PRO A 540 31.98 28.46 -6.82
CA PRO A 540 33.07 28.85 -5.92
C PRO A 540 32.65 29.04 -4.45
N LYS A 541 33.55 28.73 -3.51
CA LYS A 541 33.34 28.86 -2.05
C LYS A 541 32.95 30.28 -1.61
N ASP A 542 33.43 31.31 -2.29
CA ASP A 542 33.14 32.71 -2.00
C ASP A 542 31.70 33.11 -2.35
N LEU A 543 31.01 32.38 -3.23
CA LEU A 543 29.59 32.56 -3.50
C LEU A 543 28.71 32.01 -2.35
N PHE A 544 29.14 30.96 -1.65
CA PHE A 544 28.47 30.50 -0.42
C PHE A 544 28.55 31.54 0.70
N GLU A 545 29.72 32.17 0.86
CA GLU A 545 29.96 33.18 1.89
C GLU A 545 29.24 34.50 1.58
N LYS A 546 29.19 34.93 0.32
CA LYS A 546 28.53 36.18 -0.10
C LYS A 546 27.00 36.11 -0.08
N ALA A 547 26.41 34.95 -0.37
CA ALA A 547 24.96 34.84 -0.56
C ALA A 547 24.19 34.52 0.74
N ASN A 548 24.88 34.38 1.89
CA ASN A 548 24.27 34.14 3.20
C ASN A 548 23.25 32.97 3.19
N LEU A 549 23.57 31.92 2.41
CA LEU A 549 22.64 30.84 2.07
C LEU A 549 22.47 29.86 3.26
N PRO A 550 21.23 29.49 3.64
CA PRO A 550 20.99 28.52 4.71
C PRO A 550 21.32 27.07 4.31
N GLU A 551 21.13 26.15 5.27
CA GLU A 551 21.52 24.72 5.25
C GLU A 551 21.11 23.90 4.01
N ASP A 552 22.12 23.23 3.42
CA ASP A 552 22.12 22.10 2.46
C ASP A 552 21.70 22.45 1.01
N THR A 553 22.44 22.00 -0.03
CA THR A 553 22.29 22.50 -1.43
C THR A 553 22.22 21.41 -2.52
N LEU A 554 21.52 21.68 -3.65
CA LEU A 554 21.12 20.67 -4.66
C LEU A 554 20.49 21.16 -6.00
N GLY A 555 20.92 20.83 -7.21
CA GLY A 555 19.97 20.73 -8.36
C GLY A 555 20.23 21.60 -9.60
N ARG A 556 19.40 21.41 -10.62
CA ARG A 556 19.82 21.41 -12.03
C ARG A 556 20.23 22.79 -12.61
N ALA A 557 19.55 23.89 -12.24
CA ALA A 557 19.69 25.20 -12.88
C ALA A 557 21.04 25.92 -12.62
N THR A 558 21.68 25.61 -11.50
CA THR A 558 22.92 26.25 -10.99
C THR A 558 23.90 25.23 -10.41
N GLY A 559 23.51 23.96 -10.29
CA GLY A 559 24.12 23.02 -9.36
C GLY A 559 23.59 23.16 -7.91
N LEU A 560 22.70 24.12 -7.63
CA LEU A 560 22.27 24.49 -6.27
C LEU A 560 20.77 24.86 -6.13
N THR A 561 20.08 24.11 -5.28
CA THR A 561 18.77 24.38 -4.68
C THR A 561 18.87 24.03 -3.21
N LEU A 562 18.46 24.92 -2.32
CA LEU A 562 18.72 24.73 -0.90
C LEU A 562 17.62 23.87 -0.27
N GLY A 563 18.00 22.74 0.31
CA GLY A 563 17.07 21.76 0.89
C GLY A 563 17.59 21.19 2.18
N LYS A 564 16.96 21.53 3.31
CA LYS A 564 17.42 21.14 4.64
C LYS A 564 17.20 19.65 4.92
N LEU A 565 18.25 18.92 5.32
CA LEU A 565 18.13 17.54 5.79
C LEU A 565 17.18 17.45 6.99
N VAL A 566 16.21 16.55 6.91
CA VAL A 566 15.30 16.24 8.00
C VAL A 566 15.87 15.04 8.75
N PRO A 567 16.22 15.16 10.04
CA PRO A 567 16.90 14.11 10.80
C PRO A 567 15.93 13.02 11.27
N ILE A 568 15.25 12.37 10.32
CA ILE A 568 14.30 11.28 10.56
C ILE A 568 14.72 10.04 9.77
N ASP A 569 14.57 8.87 10.37
CA ASP A 569 14.62 7.62 9.63
C ASP A 569 13.31 7.44 8.87
N SER A 570 13.39 6.94 7.64
CA SER A 570 12.23 6.82 6.77
C SER A 570 12.29 5.62 5.82
N ALA A 571 11.12 5.12 5.44
CA ALA A 571 10.92 4.21 4.32
C ALA A 571 9.75 4.74 3.49
N ILE A 572 9.93 4.91 2.18
CA ILE A 572 8.99 5.63 1.32
C ILE A 572 8.59 4.76 0.13
N SER A 573 7.30 4.76 -0.20
CA SER A 573 6.80 4.15 -1.44
C SER A 573 6.88 5.16 -2.59
N ILE A 574 7.34 4.69 -3.74
CA ILE A 574 7.34 5.42 -4.99
C ILE A 574 6.31 4.79 -5.92
N ASP A 575 5.43 5.63 -6.43
CA ASP A 575 4.40 5.25 -7.40
C ASP A 575 5.03 5.07 -8.79
N LEU A 576 5.00 3.85 -9.32
CA LEU A 576 5.57 3.53 -10.64
C LEU A 576 4.60 3.84 -11.78
N THR A 577 3.30 3.90 -11.49
CA THR A 577 2.22 4.10 -12.47
C THR A 577 2.18 5.52 -13.03
N ASN A 578 2.74 6.52 -12.34
CA ASN A 578 2.40 7.92 -12.57
C ASN A 578 3.33 8.74 -13.49
N GLU A 579 4.51 8.25 -13.87
CA GLU A 579 5.36 8.95 -14.85
C GLU A 579 5.45 8.23 -16.20
N SER A 580 5.66 6.92 -16.23
CA SER A 580 5.83 6.20 -17.50
C SER A 580 4.55 6.13 -18.35
N ILE A 581 3.38 6.03 -17.71
CA ILE A 581 2.07 5.95 -18.39
C ILE A 581 1.61 7.33 -18.86
N LYS A 582 1.82 8.38 -18.05
CA LYS A 582 1.50 9.77 -18.46
C LYS A 582 2.31 10.24 -19.65
N PHE A 583 3.62 9.94 -19.67
CA PHE A 583 4.49 10.33 -20.79
C PHE A 583 4.13 9.59 -22.09
N ALA A 584 3.73 8.32 -22.01
CA ALA A 584 3.25 7.58 -23.18
C ALA A 584 1.89 8.11 -23.70
N GLU A 585 1.01 8.56 -22.80
CA GLU A 585 -0.34 9.05 -23.14
C GLU A 585 -0.41 10.51 -23.62
N GLU A 586 0.58 11.35 -23.30
CA GLU A 586 0.66 12.75 -23.75
C GLU A 586 1.22 12.89 -25.18
N GLN A 587 1.91 11.87 -25.69
CA GLN A 587 2.64 11.93 -26.97
C GLN A 587 2.03 11.08 -28.10
N GLY A 588 0.83 10.50 -27.90
CA GLY A 588 0.06 9.85 -28.97
C GLY A 588 0.67 8.57 -29.57
N GLY A 589 1.69 7.98 -28.94
CA GLY A 589 2.37 6.79 -29.47
C GLY A 589 1.57 5.50 -29.24
N GLN A 590 1.25 4.78 -30.32
CA GLN A 590 0.71 3.40 -30.31
C GLN A 590 1.76 2.34 -29.90
N GLY A 591 2.73 2.68 -29.05
CA GLY A 591 3.62 1.70 -28.45
C GLY A 591 2.90 0.98 -27.30
N GLN A 592 3.04 -0.34 -27.19
CA GLN A 592 2.38 -1.16 -26.17
C GLN A 592 2.64 -0.64 -24.74
N ILE A 593 1.74 0.23 -24.27
CA ILE A 593 1.52 0.55 -22.87
C ILE A 593 1.21 -0.79 -22.18
N PRO A 594 1.66 -1.09 -20.95
CA PRO A 594 0.93 -2.02 -20.11
C PRO A 594 -0.42 -1.36 -19.85
N LEU A 595 -1.36 -1.57 -20.77
CA LEU A 595 -2.71 -1.04 -20.71
C LEU A 595 -3.20 -1.32 -19.29
N ARG A 596 -3.71 -0.30 -18.59
CA ARG A 596 -4.38 -0.48 -17.30
C ARG A 596 -5.32 -1.66 -17.44
N ASN A 597 -4.92 -2.81 -16.91
CA ASN A 597 -5.56 -4.06 -17.27
C ASN A 597 -6.88 -4.09 -16.52
N ASN A 598 -7.96 -3.82 -17.23
CA ASN A 598 -9.29 -3.84 -16.66
C ASN A 598 -9.60 -5.21 -16.03
N ASN A 599 -9.00 -6.30 -16.52
CA ASN A 599 -9.18 -7.61 -15.91
C ASN A 599 -8.46 -7.74 -14.56
N ASP A 600 -7.31 -7.09 -14.37
CA ASP A 600 -6.67 -7.02 -13.06
C ASP A 600 -7.49 -6.16 -12.10
N LEU A 601 -8.02 -5.00 -12.55
CA LEU A 601 -8.90 -4.16 -11.72
C LEU A 601 -10.16 -4.91 -11.31
N ILE A 602 -10.90 -5.44 -12.28
CA ILE A 602 -12.15 -6.16 -12.00
C ILE A 602 -11.86 -7.42 -11.19
N GLY A 603 -10.79 -8.14 -11.51
CA GLY A 603 -10.35 -9.28 -10.72
C GLY A 603 -10.00 -8.91 -9.27
N TYR A 604 -9.35 -7.77 -9.06
CA TYR A 604 -9.10 -7.20 -7.72
C TYR A 604 -10.43 -6.88 -7.05
N MET A 605 -11.33 -6.15 -7.72
CA MET A 605 -12.60 -5.66 -7.16
C MET A 605 -13.62 -6.77 -6.87
N LYS A 606 -13.59 -7.88 -7.62
CA LYS A 606 -14.45 -9.06 -7.41
C LYS A 606 -13.87 -10.09 -6.43
N SER A 607 -12.54 -10.15 -6.29
CA SER A 607 -11.94 -11.26 -5.55
C SER A 607 -12.36 -11.28 -4.08
N PRO A 608 -12.79 -12.44 -3.54
CA PRO A 608 -13.06 -12.62 -2.12
C PRO A 608 -11.78 -12.90 -1.31
N LEU A 609 -10.64 -13.15 -1.97
CA LEU A 609 -9.39 -13.55 -1.34
C LEU A 609 -8.46 -12.36 -1.12
N ILE A 610 -8.08 -12.07 0.13
CA ILE A 610 -7.19 -10.95 0.50
C ILE A 610 -5.84 -11.04 -0.26
N GLN A 611 -5.26 -12.23 -0.35
CA GLN A 611 -3.98 -12.42 -1.06
C GLN A 611 -4.07 -12.14 -2.57
N GLU A 612 -5.23 -12.38 -3.19
CA GLU A 612 -5.44 -12.02 -4.59
C GLU A 612 -5.73 -10.53 -4.74
N ILE A 613 -6.47 -9.95 -3.79
CA ILE A 613 -6.72 -8.52 -3.72
C ILE A 613 -5.39 -7.77 -3.74
N ASP A 614 -4.46 -8.12 -2.84
CA ASP A 614 -3.18 -7.43 -2.73
C ASP A 614 -2.34 -7.60 -4.01
N LYS A 615 -2.24 -8.83 -4.54
CA LYS A 615 -1.50 -9.12 -5.78
C LYS A 615 -2.06 -8.38 -6.99
N LYS A 616 -3.39 -8.37 -7.17
CA LYS A 616 -4.04 -7.70 -8.31
C LYS A 616 -4.04 -6.19 -8.13
N CYS A 617 -4.23 -5.69 -6.91
CA CYS A 617 -4.10 -4.26 -6.58
C CYS A 617 -2.68 -3.76 -6.91
N GLN A 618 -1.63 -4.51 -6.54
CA GLN A 618 -0.25 -4.18 -6.87
C GLN A 618 0.03 -4.18 -8.38
N LYS A 619 -0.69 -4.99 -9.17
CA LYS A 619 -0.64 -4.92 -10.64
C LYS A 619 -1.32 -3.66 -11.19
N CYS A 620 -2.44 -3.25 -10.59
CA CYS A 620 -3.17 -2.05 -10.98
C CYS A 620 -2.42 -0.75 -10.59
N TYR A 621 -1.80 -0.76 -9.41
CA TYR A 621 -1.18 0.40 -8.78
C TYR A 621 0.21 0.04 -8.23
N PRO A 622 1.17 -0.30 -9.12
CA PRO A 622 2.50 -0.74 -8.73
C PRO A 622 3.25 0.35 -7.95
N THR A 623 3.81 -0.05 -6.82
CA THR A 623 4.67 0.77 -5.98
C THR A 623 5.97 0.03 -5.66
N VAL A 624 7.07 0.77 -5.54
CA VAL A 624 8.33 0.24 -5.02
C VAL A 624 8.66 0.94 -3.71
N TRP A 625 9.11 0.16 -2.74
CA TRP A 625 9.52 0.69 -1.45
C TRP A 625 11.02 0.87 -1.37
N PHE A 626 11.42 2.02 -0.83
CA PHE A 626 12.80 2.39 -0.59
C PHE A 626 12.99 2.61 0.90
N ASP A 627 13.81 1.78 1.52
CA ASP A 627 14.06 1.81 2.96
C ASP A 627 15.25 2.74 3.27
N ARG A 628 15.25 3.33 4.47
CA ARG A 628 16.37 4.12 5.00
C ARG A 628 16.79 5.27 4.07
N GLN A 629 15.79 6.02 3.61
CA GLN A 629 15.98 7.12 2.68
C GLN A 629 16.34 8.43 3.39
N LEU A 630 17.13 9.26 2.71
CA LEU A 630 17.38 10.64 3.15
C LEU A 630 16.21 11.52 2.72
N ILE A 631 15.75 12.39 3.61
CA ILE A 631 14.63 13.29 3.38
C ILE A 631 15.11 14.73 3.51
N PHE A 632 14.87 15.52 2.47
CA PHE A 632 15.24 16.93 2.42
C PHE A 632 13.99 17.79 2.27
N LYS A 633 13.87 18.85 3.07
CA LYS A 633 12.75 19.80 3.01
C LYS A 633 13.11 20.96 2.09
N PHE A 634 12.23 21.25 1.13
CA PHE A 634 12.40 22.35 0.16
C PHE A 634 11.31 23.42 0.30
N ASN A 635 11.60 24.64 -0.15
CA ASN A 635 10.53 25.61 -0.39
C ASN A 635 9.77 25.28 -1.69
N TYR A 636 8.64 25.95 -1.91
CA TYR A 636 7.67 25.57 -2.94
C TYR A 636 8.22 25.57 -4.38
N GLU A 637 9.25 26.37 -4.68
CA GLU A 637 9.83 26.54 -6.01
C GLU A 637 11.22 25.92 -6.19
N ASP A 638 11.73 25.31 -5.13
CA ASP A 638 13.11 24.89 -5.02
C ASP A 638 13.31 23.54 -5.73
N PHE A 639 12.51 22.52 -5.40
CA PHE A 639 12.58 21.22 -6.08
C PHE A 639 11.65 21.18 -7.29
N ARG A 640 12.22 21.04 -8.50
CA ARG A 640 11.52 21.12 -9.78
C ARG A 640 11.61 19.81 -10.56
N PRO A 641 10.71 19.59 -11.54
CA PRO A 641 10.83 18.40 -12.35
C PRO A 641 12.20 18.36 -13.04
N GLY A 642 12.72 17.16 -13.29
CA GLY A 642 14.04 16.97 -13.91
C GLY A 642 15.23 17.00 -12.94
N ASP A 643 15.00 17.28 -11.64
CA ASP A 643 16.03 17.18 -10.59
C ASP A 643 16.31 15.72 -10.17
N SER A 644 15.57 14.73 -10.67
CA SER A 644 15.94 13.31 -10.51
C SER A 644 17.37 13.07 -10.97
N GLY A 645 18.18 12.46 -10.11
CA GLY A 645 19.61 12.23 -10.34
C GLY A 645 20.50 13.34 -9.79
N ALA A 646 19.95 14.44 -9.26
CA ALA A 646 20.77 15.48 -8.64
C ALA A 646 21.38 15.02 -7.31
N SER A 647 22.60 15.50 -7.06
CA SER A 647 23.41 15.15 -5.88
C SER A 647 23.17 16.12 -4.76
N VAL A 648 22.84 15.61 -3.57
CA VAL A 648 22.67 16.44 -2.37
C VAL A 648 23.98 16.53 -1.62
N MET A 649 24.36 17.73 -1.17
CA MET A 649 25.61 17.95 -0.45
C MET A 649 25.41 18.70 0.86
N ASP A 650 26.27 18.39 1.84
CA ASP A 650 26.36 19.14 3.08
C ASP A 650 27.18 20.44 2.93
N LYS A 651 27.26 21.23 4.01
CA LYS A 651 28.03 22.49 4.05
C LYS A 651 29.53 22.33 3.77
N GLY A 652 30.07 21.13 3.98
CA GLY A 652 31.46 20.81 3.68
C GLY A 652 31.70 20.45 2.21
N GLY A 653 30.64 20.43 1.39
CA GLY A 653 30.70 19.95 0.02
C GLY A 653 30.70 18.43 -0.10
N LYS A 654 30.42 17.71 0.99
CA LYS A 654 30.36 16.25 0.96
C LYS A 654 29.04 15.80 0.37
N ALA A 655 29.11 14.95 -0.64
CA ALA A 655 27.94 14.34 -1.26
C ALA A 655 27.27 13.33 -0.31
N LEU A 656 25.96 13.51 -0.07
CA LEU A 656 25.16 12.72 0.87
C LEU A 656 24.32 11.64 0.17
N GLY A 657 23.70 12.00 -0.97
CA GLY A 657 22.89 11.05 -1.74
C GLY A 657 22.43 11.59 -3.09
N ILE A 658 21.78 10.72 -3.85
CA ILE A 658 21.20 11.00 -5.16
C ILE A 658 19.67 11.09 -5.05
N LEU A 659 19.11 12.22 -5.47
CA LEU A 659 17.66 12.43 -5.46
C LEU A 659 16.94 11.57 -6.47
N HIS A 660 15.77 11.07 -6.12
CA HIS A 660 14.97 10.28 -7.05
C HIS A 660 13.47 10.51 -6.99
N ALA A 661 12.93 11.15 -5.94
CA ALA A 661 11.48 11.38 -5.86
C ALA A 661 11.06 12.61 -5.06
N LEU A 662 9.92 13.19 -5.45
CA LEU A 662 9.16 14.19 -4.70
C LEU A 662 8.16 13.50 -3.79
N TRP A 663 8.14 13.85 -2.52
CA TRP A 663 7.16 13.39 -1.55
C TRP A 663 6.40 14.55 -0.92
N ILE A 664 5.06 14.48 -0.93
CA ILE A 664 4.20 15.58 -0.51
C ILE A 664 3.32 15.13 0.66
N THR A 665 3.33 15.93 1.72
CA THR A 665 2.47 15.77 2.90
C THR A 665 1.58 17.01 3.08
N ASP A 666 0.62 16.99 4.01
CA ASP A 666 -0.24 18.14 4.35
C ASP A 666 0.54 19.45 4.57
N ASN A 667 1.75 19.33 5.09
CA ASN A 667 2.52 20.45 5.63
C ASN A 667 3.71 20.84 4.75
N PHE A 668 4.31 19.88 4.04
CA PHE A 668 5.63 20.05 3.43
C PHE A 668 5.80 19.25 2.15
N ARG A 669 6.66 19.77 1.28
CA ARG A 669 7.26 19.07 0.15
C ARG A 669 8.66 18.62 0.56
N TYR A 670 8.95 17.36 0.30
CA TYR A 670 10.23 16.75 0.58
C TYR A 670 10.79 16.16 -0.71
N ALA A 671 12.11 16.22 -0.90
CA ALA A 671 12.77 15.34 -1.85
C ALA A 671 13.39 14.16 -1.12
N ILE A 672 13.37 13.01 -1.78
CA ILE A 672 13.86 11.73 -1.28
C ILE A 672 15.14 11.41 -2.02
N ALA A 673 16.17 10.99 -1.29
CA ALA A 673 17.46 10.62 -1.85
C ALA A 673 17.93 9.23 -1.39
N SER A 674 18.53 8.50 -2.33
CA SER A 674 19.27 7.27 -2.04
C SER A 674 20.66 7.65 -1.49
N PRO A 675 21.11 7.11 -0.34
CA PRO A 675 22.40 7.45 0.24
C PRO A 675 23.58 7.02 -0.64
N TYR A 676 24.61 7.85 -0.81
CA TYR A 676 25.73 7.52 -1.70
C TYR A 676 26.53 6.29 -1.29
N PHE A 677 26.74 6.07 0.01
CA PHE A 677 27.45 4.88 0.47
C PHE A 677 26.75 3.60 -0.02
N ALA A 678 25.42 3.58 -0.01
CA ALA A 678 24.61 2.46 -0.48
C ALA A 678 24.65 2.36 -2.00
N VAL A 679 24.60 3.50 -2.70
CA VAL A 679 24.73 3.56 -4.19
C VAL A 679 26.08 3.00 -4.64
N PHE A 680 27.19 3.42 -4.02
CA PHE A 680 28.54 2.99 -4.39
C PHE A 680 28.77 1.50 -4.12
N GLU A 681 28.22 0.99 -3.01
CA GLU A 681 28.26 -0.44 -2.70
C GLU A 681 27.36 -1.24 -3.67
N ALA A 682 26.15 -0.77 -3.95
CA ALA A 682 25.18 -1.45 -4.81
C ALA A 682 25.66 -1.59 -6.26
N LEU A 683 26.39 -0.59 -6.76
CA LEU A 683 26.89 -0.58 -8.13
C LEU A 683 28.35 -1.01 -8.25
N ASP A 684 29.07 -1.38 -7.18
CA ASP A 684 30.51 -1.66 -7.23
C ASP A 684 31.34 -0.49 -7.85
N VAL A 685 31.08 0.75 -7.43
CA VAL A 685 31.80 1.96 -7.91
C VAL A 685 32.49 2.71 -6.77
N VAL A 686 33.44 3.58 -7.11
CA VAL A 686 34.14 4.49 -6.18
C VAL A 686 34.19 5.91 -6.72
N GLU A 687 34.35 6.86 -5.80
CA GLU A 687 34.60 8.27 -6.13
C GLU A 687 35.95 8.43 -6.88
N ILE A 688 36.06 9.49 -7.67
CA ILE A 688 37.26 9.83 -8.47
C ILE A 688 38.01 11.00 -7.85
#